data_AF-A0A955VTF4-F1
#
_entry.id   AF-A0A955VTF4-F1
#
_cell.length_a   1.000
_cell.length_b   1.000
_cell.length_c   1.000
_cell.angle_alpha   90.00
_cell.angle_beta   90.00
_cell.angle_gamma   90.00
#
_symmetry.space_group_name_H-M   'P 1'
#
loop_
_entity.id
_entity.type
_entity.pdbx_description
1 polymer ?
#
loop_
_entity_poly.entity_id
_entity_poly.type
_entity_poly.pdbx_seq_one_letter_code
_entity_poly.pdbx_strand_id
1 'polypeptide(L)'
;MGQLDVAEIDQKELRVFTRRVLDDLQALEQMLDQGAFERDVRRIGAEQEMFLVDAGQQPAPKAMEVLGELAGEPFTTELAKFNLEANLPPYVFGTDCLRRMEADLDRLLASARAGAAKHQADVLLAGILPTLKLSDLGLDNMAPVPRYFALNNAILRLTRGPFRVKLKGTDELDITHDNVMLESCNTSFQLHFQVAADEFVKLYNAAQAITGPVLAAAVNSPILLEKRLWQETRIALFQHSVDDRTGAQLARGRQARVRFGSDWLHASVLEIFRDDIARFRVLLGTDVEEDPLAILRAGGVPQLAALRLHNGTVYRWNRPCYGIHEGKPHLRIENRVLPAGPTVLDEVANAAFFFGLMAAFTDEYGDMARVMPFDDAKANFVAAARLGLKAQFTWVGGATSTAAELILKQLLPLARSGLAARGIDSSDVDRYLGTLEERVLSGQTGAQWALSSIAGMPRDRSTPHARLCWLTAGMRARQWTGQPVHRWTLAGQDATEDWRSGYRTVGQFMLQDIYTVQPDDPVDLVVNMMDWVKIRNIPVEYPDGRFAGMVDLRQVLRMLARGRPDREVTVRDIMETTPETAAPSTPTVEALATMRDHDLGCLPVVQGEMLVGLVTKRALLDLTIRLIDGQLRAQD
;
A
#
# COMPACT_ATOMS: atom_id res chain seq x y z
N MET A 1 9.40 -8.10 -14.00
CA MET A 1 10.87 -7.95 -13.83
C MET A 1 11.59 -9.31 -13.85
N GLY A 2 12.68 -9.49 -14.59
CA GLY A 2 13.39 -10.79 -14.72
C GLY A 2 14.25 -11.16 -13.50
N GLN A 3 14.34 -12.47 -13.22
CA GLN A 3 15.22 -13.06 -12.20
C GLN A 3 16.68 -12.69 -12.51
N LEU A 4 17.23 -11.75 -11.73
CA LEU A 4 18.66 -11.47 -11.68
C LEU A 4 19.16 -12.09 -10.38
N ASP A 5 20.21 -12.91 -10.46
CA ASP A 5 20.94 -13.42 -9.30
C ASP A 5 21.73 -12.25 -8.68
N VAL A 6 21.17 -11.64 -7.64
CA VAL A 6 21.75 -10.49 -6.93
C VAL A 6 22.46 -10.97 -5.68
N ALA A 7 23.77 -10.68 -5.55
CA ALA A 7 24.59 -11.00 -4.39
C ALA A 7 24.86 -9.76 -3.51
N GLU A 8 25.28 -10.00 -2.27
CA GLU A 8 25.69 -8.95 -1.32
C GLU A 8 27.09 -8.43 -1.67
N ILE A 9 27.24 -7.11 -1.80
CA ILE A 9 28.38 -6.51 -2.50
C ILE A 9 29.38 -5.87 -1.55
N ASP A 10 30.67 -6.16 -1.74
CA ASP A 10 31.77 -5.49 -1.05
C ASP A 10 32.06 -4.07 -1.60
N GLN A 11 32.95 -3.29 -0.96
CA GLN A 11 33.24 -1.93 -1.45
C GLN A 11 33.91 -1.90 -2.84
N LYS A 12 34.63 -2.95 -3.22
CA LYS A 12 35.36 -3.03 -4.50
C LYS A 12 34.38 -3.34 -5.62
N GLU A 13 33.51 -4.31 -5.43
CA GLU A 13 32.45 -4.68 -6.36
C GLU A 13 31.44 -3.53 -6.54
N LEU A 14 31.11 -2.76 -5.49
CA LEU A 14 30.28 -1.55 -5.61
C LEU A 14 30.90 -0.51 -6.55
N ARG A 15 32.23 -0.34 -6.52
CA ARG A 15 32.94 0.57 -7.44
C ARG A 15 32.89 0.08 -8.87
N VAL A 16 33.09 -1.23 -9.08
CA VAL A 16 32.97 -1.86 -10.40
C VAL A 16 31.57 -1.68 -10.95
N PHE A 17 30.54 -1.98 -10.15
CA PHE A 17 29.15 -1.80 -10.58
C PHE A 17 28.81 -0.34 -10.87
N THR A 18 29.25 0.60 -10.02
CA THR A 18 29.08 2.04 -10.29
C THR A 18 29.72 2.45 -11.62
N ARG A 19 30.89 1.89 -11.96
CA ARG A 19 31.51 2.14 -13.25
C ARG A 19 30.65 1.60 -14.41
N ARG A 20 30.07 0.42 -14.28
CA ARG A 20 29.14 -0.15 -15.27
C ARG A 20 27.90 0.72 -15.47
N VAL A 21 27.33 1.27 -14.40
CA VAL A 21 26.20 2.23 -14.49
C VAL A 21 26.58 3.47 -15.31
N LEU A 22 27.81 3.97 -15.15
CA LEU A 22 28.30 5.12 -15.92
C LEU A 22 28.55 4.76 -17.40
N ASP A 23 29.10 3.58 -17.68
CA ASP A 23 29.30 3.11 -19.04
C ASP A 23 27.95 2.89 -19.77
N ASP A 24 26.94 2.35 -19.06
CA ASP A 24 25.56 2.24 -19.57
C ASP A 24 24.92 3.61 -19.84
N LEU A 25 25.11 4.58 -18.93
CA LEU A 25 24.61 5.94 -19.13
C LEU A 25 25.25 6.61 -20.35
N GLN A 26 26.55 6.40 -20.56
CA GLN A 26 27.25 6.91 -21.73
C GLN A 26 26.74 6.26 -23.03
N ALA A 27 26.45 4.96 -22.99
CA ALA A 27 25.83 4.26 -24.12
C ALA A 27 24.43 4.80 -24.44
N LEU A 28 23.61 5.03 -23.41
CA LEU A 28 22.29 5.66 -23.55
C LEU A 28 22.38 7.05 -24.20
N GLU A 29 23.34 7.88 -23.78
CA GLU A 29 23.58 9.21 -24.37
C GLU A 29 23.93 9.10 -25.87
N GLN A 30 24.84 8.21 -26.25
CA GLN A 30 25.18 8.00 -27.67
C GLN A 30 23.98 7.53 -28.50
N MET A 31 23.15 6.64 -27.95
CA MET A 31 21.94 6.17 -28.62
C MET A 31 20.91 7.28 -28.83
N LEU A 32 20.79 8.21 -27.88
CA LEU A 32 19.92 9.38 -28.00
C LEU A 32 20.43 10.31 -29.10
N ASP A 33 21.73 10.62 -29.11
CA ASP A 33 22.37 11.49 -30.11
C ASP A 33 22.29 10.92 -31.53
N GLN A 34 22.38 9.60 -31.66
CA GLN A 34 22.26 8.88 -32.93
C GLN A 34 20.82 8.69 -33.39
N GLY A 35 19.82 9.03 -32.55
CA GLY A 35 18.42 8.83 -32.86
C GLY A 35 18.03 7.35 -32.99
N ALA A 36 18.67 6.45 -32.24
CA ALA A 36 18.50 5.00 -32.35
C ALA A 36 17.13 4.48 -31.87
N PHE A 37 16.37 5.31 -31.16
CA PHE A 37 15.10 4.95 -30.53
C PHE A 37 13.93 4.87 -31.52
N GLU A 38 13.05 3.89 -31.30
CA GLU A 38 11.83 3.71 -32.07
C GLU A 38 10.88 4.93 -31.97
N ARG A 39 10.33 5.38 -33.11
CA ARG A 39 9.46 6.58 -33.19
C ARG A 39 8.05 6.31 -33.73
N ASP A 40 7.90 5.35 -34.64
CA ASP A 40 6.69 5.23 -35.47
C ASP A 40 5.53 4.47 -34.82
N VAL A 41 5.76 3.90 -33.64
CA VAL A 41 4.76 3.12 -32.92
C VAL A 41 4.72 3.55 -31.47
N ARG A 42 3.50 3.67 -30.97
CA ARG A 42 3.22 3.92 -29.57
C ARG A 42 2.56 2.71 -28.98
N ARG A 43 3.15 2.15 -27.94
CA ARG A 43 2.58 1.04 -27.18
C ARG A 43 2.19 1.50 -25.78
N ILE A 44 1.11 0.92 -25.28
CA ILE A 44 0.72 0.97 -23.88
C ILE A 44 0.88 -0.40 -23.25
N GLY A 45 0.99 -0.46 -21.93
CA GLY A 45 1.02 -1.71 -21.17
C GLY A 45 0.58 -1.49 -19.74
N ALA A 46 0.44 -2.58 -19.00
CA ALA A 46 0.10 -2.52 -17.59
C ALA A 46 0.76 -3.66 -16.79
N GLU A 47 0.97 -3.41 -15.51
CA GLU A 47 1.35 -4.42 -14.52
C GLU A 47 0.27 -4.41 -13.42
N GLN A 48 -0.20 -5.60 -13.04
CA GLN A 48 -1.25 -5.79 -12.03
C GLN A 48 -0.67 -6.46 -10.80
N GLU A 49 -0.67 -5.78 -9.67
CA GLU A 49 -0.41 -6.40 -8.38
C GLU A 49 -1.72 -6.74 -7.67
N MET A 50 -1.70 -7.78 -6.84
CA MET A 50 -2.88 -8.26 -6.13
C MET A 50 -2.52 -8.90 -4.78
N PHE A 51 -3.49 -8.90 -3.87
CA PHE A 51 -3.38 -9.60 -2.59
C PHE A 51 -3.98 -11.01 -2.67
N LEU A 52 -3.35 -11.96 -1.99
CA LEU A 52 -3.94 -13.24 -1.63
C LEU A 52 -4.59 -13.14 -0.26
N VAL A 53 -5.82 -13.59 -0.13
CA VAL A 53 -6.58 -13.59 1.13
C VAL A 53 -7.09 -14.99 1.49
N ASP A 54 -7.12 -15.30 2.79
CA ASP A 54 -7.67 -16.56 3.28
C ASP A 54 -9.20 -16.48 3.49
N ALA A 55 -9.83 -17.59 3.90
CA ALA A 55 -11.26 -17.61 4.22
C ALA A 55 -11.67 -16.57 5.28
N GLY A 56 -10.74 -16.21 6.16
CA GLY A 56 -10.88 -15.18 7.20
C GLY A 56 -10.61 -13.75 6.73
N GLN A 57 -10.45 -13.56 5.43
CA GLN A 57 -10.10 -12.29 4.81
C GLN A 57 -8.75 -11.75 5.29
N GLN A 58 -7.88 -12.57 5.89
CA GLN A 58 -6.52 -12.19 6.29
C GLN A 58 -5.56 -12.39 5.11
N PRO A 59 -4.36 -11.77 5.10
CA PRO A 59 -3.35 -12.08 4.10
C PRO A 59 -3.04 -13.59 4.09
N ALA A 60 -3.07 -14.21 2.92
CA ALA A 60 -2.73 -15.62 2.74
C ALA A 60 -1.29 -15.74 2.20
N PRO A 61 -0.31 -16.22 3.00
CA PRO A 61 1.08 -16.38 2.56
C PRO A 61 1.23 -17.61 1.65
N LYS A 62 0.61 -17.57 0.48
CA LYS A 62 0.47 -18.67 -0.49
C LYS A 62 0.97 -18.36 -1.90
N ALA A 63 1.66 -17.24 -2.09
CA ALA A 63 2.12 -16.80 -3.40
C ALA A 63 3.01 -17.84 -4.08
N MET A 64 3.90 -18.52 -3.35
CA MET A 64 4.80 -19.51 -3.95
C MET A 64 4.05 -20.74 -4.45
N GLU A 65 3.09 -21.24 -3.67
CA GLU A 65 2.23 -22.35 -4.07
C GLU A 65 1.34 -21.97 -5.26
N VAL A 66 0.76 -20.77 -5.24
CA VAL A 66 -0.09 -20.27 -6.34
C VAL A 66 0.73 -20.06 -7.62
N LEU A 67 1.95 -19.51 -7.53
CA LEU A 67 2.83 -19.38 -8.69
C LEU A 67 3.22 -20.74 -9.29
N GLY A 68 3.31 -21.79 -8.48
CA GLY A 68 3.47 -23.16 -8.96
C GLY A 68 2.31 -23.63 -9.84
N GLU A 69 1.07 -23.23 -9.51
CA GLU A 69 -0.12 -23.53 -10.32
C GLU A 69 -0.21 -22.68 -11.60
N LEU A 70 0.40 -21.49 -11.58
CA LEU A 70 0.40 -20.51 -12.67
C LEU A 70 1.66 -20.62 -13.55
N ALA A 71 2.41 -21.72 -13.47
CA ALA A 71 3.64 -21.91 -14.21
C ALA A 71 3.41 -21.74 -15.73
N GLY A 72 4.17 -20.82 -16.35
CA GLY A 72 4.06 -20.50 -17.78
C GLY A 72 3.12 -19.34 -18.11
N GLU A 73 2.34 -18.85 -17.14
CA GLU A 73 1.63 -17.59 -17.25
C GLU A 73 2.54 -16.41 -16.82
N PRO A 74 2.24 -15.15 -17.21
CA PRO A 74 3.13 -14.01 -16.96
C PRO A 74 3.01 -13.48 -15.51
N PHE A 75 3.00 -14.38 -14.53
CA PHE A 75 2.98 -14.07 -13.11
C PHE A 75 4.38 -14.14 -12.51
N THR A 76 4.62 -13.28 -11.52
CA THR A 76 5.80 -13.30 -10.67
C THR A 76 5.41 -13.04 -9.23
N THR A 77 6.31 -13.39 -8.32
CA THR A 77 6.19 -12.99 -6.92
C THR A 77 6.50 -11.51 -6.77
N GLU A 78 5.93 -10.93 -5.71
CA GLU A 78 6.34 -9.67 -5.12
C GLU A 78 7.07 -9.87 -3.79
N LEU A 79 7.41 -8.80 -3.08
CA LEU A 79 8.19 -8.84 -1.83
C LEU A 79 7.63 -9.81 -0.78
N ALA A 80 6.31 -9.92 -0.63
CA ALA A 80 5.69 -10.81 0.35
C ALA A 80 5.01 -12.03 -0.27
N LYS A 81 4.92 -13.10 0.53
CA LYS A 81 4.23 -14.36 0.21
C LYS A 81 2.71 -14.20 0.03
N PHE A 82 2.15 -13.03 0.27
CA PHE A 82 0.72 -12.75 0.07
C PHE A 82 0.46 -11.75 -1.06
N ASN A 83 1.48 -11.40 -1.85
CA ASN A 83 1.35 -10.58 -3.06
C ASN A 83 1.69 -11.38 -4.32
N LEU A 84 1.00 -11.08 -5.41
CA LEU A 84 1.30 -11.55 -6.75
C LEU A 84 1.36 -10.36 -7.70
N GLU A 85 2.19 -10.45 -8.73
CA GLU A 85 2.24 -9.51 -9.85
C GLU A 85 1.99 -10.25 -11.16
N ALA A 86 1.17 -9.68 -12.04
CA ALA A 86 0.96 -10.12 -13.41
C ALA A 86 1.40 -9.04 -14.40
N ASN A 87 2.16 -9.41 -15.42
CA ASN A 87 2.61 -8.50 -16.46
C ASN A 87 1.72 -8.66 -17.71
N LEU A 88 1.09 -7.58 -18.17
CA LEU A 88 0.31 -7.62 -19.41
C LEU A 88 1.23 -7.47 -20.63
N PRO A 89 0.84 -8.04 -21.79
CA PRO A 89 1.54 -7.78 -23.04
C PRO A 89 1.42 -6.29 -23.42
N PRO A 90 2.35 -5.76 -24.22
CA PRO A 90 2.20 -4.42 -24.77
C PRO A 90 1.13 -4.40 -25.89
N TYR A 91 0.33 -3.33 -25.93
CA TYR A 91 -0.68 -3.08 -26.97
C TYR A 91 -0.28 -1.87 -27.79
N VAL A 92 -0.47 -1.91 -29.10
CA VAL A 92 -0.38 -0.69 -29.91
C VAL A 92 -1.51 0.26 -29.48
N PHE A 93 -1.19 1.53 -29.27
CA PHE A 93 -2.13 2.52 -28.78
C PHE A 93 -3.06 3.02 -29.90
N GLY A 94 -4.29 2.54 -29.89
CA GLY A 94 -5.33 2.83 -30.87
C GLY A 94 -6.41 1.76 -30.88
N THR A 95 -7.46 1.96 -31.68
CA THR A 95 -8.54 0.99 -31.92
C THR A 95 -9.15 0.40 -30.65
N ASP A 96 -8.89 -0.88 -30.39
CA ASP A 96 -9.48 -1.74 -29.37
C ASP A 96 -8.49 -2.06 -28.23
N CYS A 97 -7.38 -1.32 -28.12
CA CYS A 97 -6.32 -1.65 -27.16
C CYS A 97 -6.79 -1.66 -25.70
N LEU A 98 -7.76 -0.81 -25.35
CA LEU A 98 -8.30 -0.73 -23.98
C LEU A 98 -9.18 -1.93 -23.64
N ARG A 99 -10.10 -2.35 -24.52
CA ARG A 99 -10.90 -3.57 -24.29
C ARG A 99 -10.07 -4.85 -24.30
N ARG A 100 -8.96 -4.87 -25.06
CA ARG A 100 -8.01 -5.98 -25.02
C ARG A 100 -7.27 -6.04 -23.69
N MET A 101 -6.86 -4.87 -23.16
CA MET A 101 -6.30 -4.77 -21.80
C MET A 101 -7.30 -5.24 -20.73
N GLU A 102 -8.57 -4.83 -20.82
CA GLU A 102 -9.65 -5.32 -19.92
C GLU A 102 -9.77 -6.85 -19.98
N ALA A 103 -9.87 -7.41 -21.19
CA ALA A 103 -10.01 -8.86 -21.39
C ALA A 103 -8.81 -9.66 -20.87
N ASP A 104 -7.58 -9.16 -21.06
CA ASP A 104 -6.37 -9.81 -20.55
C ASP A 104 -6.27 -9.71 -19.02
N LEU A 105 -6.68 -8.58 -18.41
CA LEU A 105 -6.78 -8.43 -16.96
C LEU A 105 -7.78 -9.42 -16.37
N ASP A 106 -8.99 -9.51 -16.94
CA ASP A 106 -10.02 -10.45 -16.49
C ASP A 106 -9.54 -11.90 -16.60
N ARG A 107 -8.87 -12.25 -17.70
CA ARG A 107 -8.29 -13.59 -17.90
C ARG A 107 -7.22 -13.90 -16.85
N LEU A 108 -6.27 -12.98 -16.63
CA LEU A 108 -5.22 -13.14 -15.63
C LEU A 108 -5.82 -13.27 -14.22
N LEU A 109 -6.78 -12.41 -13.87
CA LEU A 109 -7.43 -12.45 -12.57
C LEU A 109 -8.20 -13.77 -12.36
N ALA A 110 -8.86 -14.28 -13.40
CA ALA A 110 -9.53 -15.58 -13.37
C ALA A 110 -8.53 -16.74 -13.16
N SER A 111 -7.40 -16.74 -13.88
CA SER A 111 -6.31 -17.70 -13.67
C SER A 111 -5.77 -17.64 -12.23
N ALA A 112 -5.46 -16.44 -11.74
CA ALA A 112 -4.94 -16.23 -10.38
C ALA A 112 -5.92 -16.74 -9.30
N ARG A 113 -7.22 -16.44 -9.45
CA ARG A 113 -8.28 -16.94 -8.55
C ARG A 113 -8.39 -18.47 -8.58
N ALA A 114 -8.34 -19.08 -9.78
CA ALA A 114 -8.38 -20.53 -9.91
C ALA A 114 -7.15 -21.20 -9.27
N GLY A 115 -5.96 -20.62 -9.42
CA GLY A 115 -4.74 -21.06 -8.75
C GLY A 115 -4.82 -20.91 -7.22
N ALA A 116 -5.27 -19.75 -6.74
CA ALA A 116 -5.44 -19.46 -5.32
C ALA A 116 -6.44 -20.41 -4.63
N ALA A 117 -7.56 -20.73 -5.29
CA ALA A 117 -8.59 -21.59 -4.73
C ALA A 117 -8.09 -23.00 -4.38
N LYS A 118 -7.12 -23.54 -5.13
CA LYS A 118 -6.49 -24.84 -4.84
C LYS A 118 -5.74 -24.85 -3.50
N HIS A 119 -5.33 -23.68 -3.03
CA HIS A 119 -4.54 -23.48 -1.81
C HIS A 119 -5.33 -22.78 -0.70
N GLN A 120 -6.67 -22.84 -0.76
CA GLN A 120 -7.60 -22.22 0.20
C GLN A 120 -7.42 -20.69 0.35
N ALA A 121 -6.97 -20.06 -0.74
CA ALA A 121 -6.84 -18.62 -0.85
C ALA A 121 -7.75 -18.08 -1.97
N ASP A 122 -7.92 -16.77 -1.99
CA ASP A 122 -8.60 -16.03 -3.06
C ASP A 122 -7.82 -14.75 -3.37
N VAL A 123 -8.17 -14.06 -4.46
CA VAL A 123 -7.51 -12.83 -4.91
C VAL A 123 -8.37 -11.61 -4.61
N LEU A 124 -7.73 -10.55 -4.10
CA LEU A 124 -8.33 -9.25 -3.86
C LEU A 124 -7.52 -8.12 -4.51
N LEU A 125 -8.21 -7.23 -5.23
CA LEU A 125 -7.62 -6.00 -5.76
C LEU A 125 -7.85 -4.83 -4.78
N ALA A 126 -6.81 -4.36 -4.11
CA ALA A 126 -6.91 -3.22 -3.20
C ALA A 126 -5.55 -2.56 -3.06
N GLY A 127 -5.45 -1.23 -3.01
CA GLY A 127 -4.15 -0.57 -2.83
C GLY A 127 -3.45 -1.01 -1.53
N ILE A 128 -4.19 -1.11 -0.43
CA ILE A 128 -3.74 -1.75 0.81
C ILE A 128 -4.85 -2.69 1.28
N LEU A 129 -4.49 -3.93 1.64
CA LEU A 129 -5.42 -4.90 2.22
C LEU A 129 -5.93 -4.40 3.59
N PRO A 130 -7.25 -4.17 3.78
CA PRO A 130 -7.74 -3.55 5.02
C PRO A 130 -7.47 -4.35 6.30
N THR A 131 -7.35 -5.68 6.19
CA THR A 131 -7.12 -6.63 7.30
C THR A 131 -5.65 -6.87 7.61
N LEU A 132 -4.72 -6.25 6.87
CA LEU A 132 -3.29 -6.38 7.09
C LEU A 132 -2.88 -5.87 8.47
N LYS A 133 -2.08 -6.65 9.21
CA LYS A 133 -1.56 -6.33 10.54
C LYS A 133 -0.04 -6.23 10.54
N LEU A 134 0.49 -5.61 11.59
CA LEU A 134 1.93 -5.46 11.75
C LEU A 134 2.63 -6.83 11.90
N SER A 135 1.95 -7.80 12.50
CA SER A 135 2.41 -9.19 12.61
C SER A 135 2.62 -9.87 11.26
N ASP A 136 1.95 -9.41 10.21
CA ASP A 136 2.06 -9.99 8.87
C ASP A 136 3.33 -9.52 8.15
N LEU A 137 3.97 -8.45 8.65
CA LEU A 137 5.14 -7.81 8.04
C LEU A 137 6.48 -8.34 8.58
N GLY A 138 6.49 -9.59 9.07
CA GLY A 138 7.73 -10.27 9.45
C GLY A 138 8.48 -10.85 8.25
N LEU A 139 9.79 -11.07 8.40
CA LEU A 139 10.62 -11.72 7.37
C LEU A 139 10.15 -13.14 7.02
N ASP A 140 9.44 -13.82 7.92
CA ASP A 140 8.83 -15.13 7.64
C ASP A 140 7.79 -15.07 6.53
N ASN A 141 7.19 -13.90 6.29
CA ASN A 141 6.27 -13.63 5.18
C ASN A 141 6.97 -13.03 3.96
N MET A 142 8.28 -12.77 3.99
CA MET A 142 9.03 -12.34 2.81
C MET A 142 9.14 -13.49 1.80
N ALA A 143 8.90 -13.21 0.53
CA ALA A 143 9.09 -14.19 -0.53
C ALA A 143 10.54 -14.70 -0.53
N PRO A 144 10.78 -16.02 -0.67
CA PRO A 144 12.11 -16.64 -0.54
C PRO A 144 12.98 -16.40 -1.80
N VAL A 145 13.13 -15.14 -2.22
CA VAL A 145 13.94 -14.72 -3.37
C VAL A 145 15.18 -13.99 -2.84
N PRO A 146 16.42 -14.43 -3.18
CA PRO A 146 17.66 -13.84 -2.65
C PRO A 146 17.75 -12.32 -2.79
N ARG A 147 17.24 -11.78 -3.90
CA ARG A 147 17.18 -10.34 -4.18
C ARG A 147 16.48 -9.54 -3.08
N TYR A 148 15.39 -10.06 -2.50
CA TYR A 148 14.64 -9.32 -1.47
C TYR A 148 15.38 -9.24 -0.14
N PHE A 149 16.06 -10.32 0.26
CA PHE A 149 16.93 -10.32 1.44
C PHE A 149 18.16 -9.41 1.24
N ALA A 150 18.75 -9.42 0.05
CA ALA A 150 19.85 -8.52 -0.29
C ALA A 150 19.40 -7.05 -0.21
N LEU A 151 18.20 -6.73 -0.74
CA LEU A 151 17.62 -5.39 -0.66
C LEU A 151 17.37 -4.98 0.80
N ASN A 152 16.76 -5.85 1.60
CA ASN A 152 16.53 -5.62 3.03
C ASN A 152 17.83 -5.25 3.75
N ASN A 153 18.87 -6.07 3.58
CA ASN A 153 20.17 -5.85 4.23
C ASN A 153 20.84 -4.55 3.75
N ALA A 154 20.76 -4.25 2.44
CA ALA A 154 21.33 -3.05 1.87
C ALA A 154 20.67 -1.77 2.41
N ILE A 155 19.34 -1.76 2.54
CA ILE A 155 18.61 -0.60 3.07
C ILE A 155 18.88 -0.45 4.57
N LEU A 156 18.83 -1.54 5.36
CA LEU A 156 19.08 -1.47 6.81
C LEU A 156 20.48 -0.96 7.15
N ARG A 157 21.49 -1.27 6.34
CA ARG A 157 22.85 -0.70 6.48
C ARG A 157 22.88 0.82 6.30
N LEU A 158 21.95 1.40 5.55
CA LEU A 158 21.86 2.85 5.32
C LEU A 158 21.05 3.57 6.41
N THR A 159 19.95 2.98 6.89
CA THR A 159 18.98 3.65 7.77
C THR A 159 19.49 3.88 9.20
N ARG A 160 20.55 3.19 9.66
CA ARG A 160 21.15 3.30 11.01
C ARG A 160 20.11 3.20 12.16
N GLY A 161 19.09 2.34 12.01
CA GLY A 161 18.04 2.11 13.00
C GLY A 161 16.74 1.60 12.37
N PRO A 162 15.72 1.25 13.17
CA PRO A 162 14.41 0.87 12.64
C PRO A 162 13.75 2.06 11.91
N PHE A 163 12.98 1.75 10.88
CA PHE A 163 12.13 2.72 10.19
C PHE A 163 11.05 3.21 11.14
N ARG A 164 10.93 4.53 11.29
CA ARG A 164 9.80 5.13 12.02
C ARG A 164 8.79 5.67 11.02
N VAL A 165 7.58 5.14 11.08
CA VAL A 165 6.46 5.56 10.23
C VAL A 165 5.46 6.31 11.10
N LYS A 166 5.30 7.61 10.83
CA LYS A 166 4.28 8.44 11.48
C LYS A 166 3.34 9.01 10.44
N LEU A 167 2.09 8.52 10.44
CA LEU A 167 1.05 8.91 9.51
C LEU A 167 -0.17 9.41 10.28
N LYS A 168 -0.75 10.50 9.80
CA LYS A 168 -1.95 11.12 10.37
C LYS A 168 -3.04 11.22 9.32
N GLY A 169 -4.19 10.62 9.61
CA GLY A 169 -5.44 10.79 8.89
C GLY A 169 -6.59 11.04 9.86
N THR A 170 -7.67 10.27 9.73
CA THR A 170 -8.75 10.28 10.74
C THR A 170 -8.27 9.67 12.04
N ASP A 171 -7.49 8.60 11.94
CA ASP A 171 -6.73 7.99 13.03
C ASP A 171 -5.24 8.37 12.90
N GLU A 172 -4.44 8.06 13.92
CA GLU A 172 -2.99 8.23 13.91
C GLU A 172 -2.29 6.87 13.96
N LEU A 173 -1.21 6.75 13.19
CA LEU A 173 -0.29 5.61 13.19
C LEU A 173 1.11 6.14 13.50
N ASP A 174 1.73 5.66 14.57
CA ASP A 174 3.14 5.91 14.91
C ASP A 174 3.74 4.55 15.28
N ILE A 175 4.52 3.97 14.36
CA ILE A 175 5.13 2.65 14.53
C ILE A 175 6.60 2.70 14.20
N THR A 176 7.34 1.75 14.76
CA THR A 176 8.70 1.41 14.34
C THR A 176 8.72 0.02 13.74
N HIS A 177 9.46 -0.15 12.64
CA HIS A 177 9.61 -1.43 11.97
C HIS A 177 11.07 -1.64 11.57
N ASP A 178 11.55 -2.87 11.60
CA ASP A 178 12.98 -3.21 11.55
C ASP A 178 13.42 -3.83 10.22
N ASN A 179 12.54 -3.88 9.23
CA ASN A 179 12.80 -4.49 7.94
C ASN A 179 11.97 -3.81 6.83
N VAL A 180 12.18 -4.20 5.58
CA VAL A 180 11.57 -3.53 4.39
C VAL A 180 10.13 -3.99 4.09
N MET A 181 9.55 -4.92 4.84
CA MET A 181 8.24 -5.51 4.55
C MET A 181 7.08 -4.50 4.56
N LEU A 182 7.25 -3.29 5.09
CA LEU A 182 6.27 -2.21 4.92
C LEU A 182 5.99 -1.87 3.44
N GLU A 183 6.91 -2.18 2.52
CA GLU A 183 6.69 -2.08 1.07
C GLU A 183 5.60 -3.05 0.59
N SER A 184 5.51 -4.26 1.16
CA SER A 184 4.52 -5.29 0.79
C SER A 184 3.08 -4.94 1.14
N CYS A 185 2.88 -3.89 1.95
CA CYS A 185 1.55 -3.34 2.21
C CYS A 185 0.89 -2.75 0.95
N ASN A 186 1.66 -2.45 -0.08
CA ASN A 186 1.21 -1.70 -1.24
C ASN A 186 1.01 -2.65 -2.43
N THR A 187 -0.16 -2.60 -3.07
CA THR A 187 -0.31 -3.11 -4.44
C THR A 187 -0.76 -1.99 -5.38
N SER A 188 -0.41 -2.11 -6.65
CA SER A 188 -0.54 -1.08 -7.68
C SER A 188 -1.03 -1.65 -9.01
N PHE A 189 -1.63 -0.77 -9.80
CA PHE A 189 -1.93 -1.00 -11.21
C PHE A 189 -1.06 -0.05 -12.02
N GLN A 190 0.11 -0.52 -12.46
CA GLN A 190 1.13 0.35 -13.04
C GLN A 190 0.91 0.47 -14.55
N LEU A 191 0.95 1.68 -15.10
CA LEU A 191 0.68 1.93 -16.52
C LEU A 191 1.94 2.30 -17.27
N HIS A 192 2.14 1.71 -18.44
CA HIS A 192 3.29 1.97 -19.30
C HIS A 192 2.84 2.74 -20.53
N PHE A 193 3.53 3.84 -20.85
CA PHE A 193 3.29 4.63 -22.05
C PHE A 193 4.60 4.82 -22.81
N GLN A 194 4.73 4.22 -23.99
CA GLN A 194 5.91 4.39 -24.86
C GLN A 194 5.99 5.82 -25.38
N VAL A 195 7.20 6.38 -25.39
CA VAL A 195 7.46 7.76 -25.78
C VAL A 195 8.69 7.84 -26.68
N ALA A 196 8.61 8.63 -27.75
CA ALA A 196 9.77 8.93 -28.59
C ALA A 196 10.76 9.82 -27.83
N ALA A 197 12.05 9.66 -28.12
CA ALA A 197 13.12 10.35 -27.38
C ALA A 197 13.02 11.89 -27.44
N ASP A 198 12.58 12.44 -28.57
CA ASP A 198 12.41 13.87 -28.83
C ASP A 198 11.14 14.47 -28.20
N GLU A 199 10.15 13.64 -27.87
CA GLU A 199 8.93 14.06 -27.17
C GLU A 199 8.99 13.84 -25.65
N PHE A 200 10.04 13.15 -25.17
CA PHE A 200 10.13 12.66 -23.81
C PHE A 200 9.91 13.74 -22.76
N VAL A 201 10.56 14.90 -22.93
CA VAL A 201 10.47 16.03 -21.99
C VAL A 201 9.03 16.51 -21.82
N LYS A 202 8.34 16.77 -22.94
CA LYS A 202 6.98 17.29 -22.92
C LYS A 202 6.02 16.30 -22.27
N LEU A 203 6.11 15.02 -22.64
CA LEU A 203 5.22 13.99 -22.15
C LEU A 203 5.54 13.59 -20.70
N TYR A 204 6.79 13.63 -20.27
CA TYR A 204 7.14 13.42 -18.86
C TYR A 204 6.61 14.54 -17.97
N ASN A 205 6.74 15.79 -18.39
CA ASN A 205 6.18 16.93 -17.67
C ASN A 205 4.64 16.89 -17.66
N ALA A 206 4.01 16.49 -18.76
CA ALA A 206 2.56 16.24 -18.80
C ALA A 206 2.16 15.15 -17.77
N ALA A 207 2.86 14.01 -17.77
CA ALA A 207 2.62 12.91 -16.82
C ALA A 207 2.72 13.40 -15.36
N GLN A 208 3.75 14.18 -15.04
CA GLN A 208 3.91 14.79 -13.72
C GLN A 208 2.73 15.71 -13.37
N ALA A 209 2.32 16.62 -14.26
CA ALA A 209 1.22 17.54 -14.02
C ALA A 209 -0.13 16.81 -13.78
N ILE A 210 -0.45 15.82 -14.61
CA ILE A 210 -1.74 15.11 -14.53
C ILE A 210 -1.80 14.06 -13.41
N THR A 211 -0.67 13.74 -12.78
CA THR A 211 -0.60 12.71 -11.74
C THR A 211 -1.55 12.98 -10.57
N GLY A 212 -1.67 14.24 -10.13
CA GLY A 212 -2.60 14.62 -9.06
C GLY A 212 -4.08 14.33 -9.42
N PRO A 213 -4.61 14.88 -10.53
CA PRO A 213 -5.96 14.59 -10.99
C PRO A 213 -6.25 13.11 -11.23
N VAL A 214 -5.34 12.39 -11.89
CA VAL A 214 -5.49 10.95 -12.15
C VAL A 214 -5.55 10.17 -10.84
N LEU A 215 -4.67 10.46 -9.89
CA LEU A 215 -4.68 9.84 -8.57
C LEU A 215 -5.96 10.13 -7.79
N ALA A 216 -6.44 11.38 -7.81
CA ALA A 216 -7.63 11.79 -7.07
C ALA A 216 -8.88 10.96 -7.45
N ALA A 217 -9.02 10.61 -8.74
CA ALA A 217 -10.11 9.77 -9.23
C ALA A 217 -9.94 8.27 -8.89
N ALA A 218 -8.72 7.83 -8.58
CA ALA A 218 -8.36 6.42 -8.45
C ALA A 218 -8.12 5.95 -7.02
N VAL A 219 -8.06 6.86 -6.04
CA VAL A 219 -7.69 6.54 -4.64
C VAL A 219 -8.41 5.31 -4.07
N ASN A 220 -7.65 4.36 -3.51
CA ASN A 220 -8.15 3.05 -3.06
C ASN A 220 -7.33 2.42 -1.91
N SER A 221 -6.72 3.21 -1.02
CA SER A 221 -6.00 2.67 0.15
C SER A 221 -6.17 3.47 1.45
N PRO A 222 -7.41 3.59 1.96
CA PRO A 222 -7.70 4.43 3.12
C PRO A 222 -7.32 3.85 4.48
N ILE A 223 -7.02 2.55 4.55
CA ILE A 223 -6.85 1.81 5.80
C ILE A 223 -5.52 1.08 5.76
N LEU A 224 -4.75 1.21 6.84
CA LEU A 224 -3.48 0.53 7.03
C LEU A 224 -3.36 0.18 8.51
N LEU A 225 -3.04 -1.08 8.82
CA LEU A 225 -2.83 -1.55 10.19
C LEU A 225 -3.99 -1.16 11.12
N GLU A 226 -5.22 -1.36 10.63
CA GLU A 226 -6.48 -1.03 11.30
C GLU A 226 -6.74 0.47 11.56
N LYS A 227 -5.91 1.37 11.01
CA LYS A 227 -6.06 2.83 11.13
C LYS A 227 -6.59 3.44 9.84
N ARG A 228 -7.54 4.37 9.96
CA ARG A 228 -8.09 5.16 8.83
C ARG A 228 -7.20 6.37 8.57
N LEU A 229 -6.42 6.32 7.50
CA LEU A 229 -5.37 7.28 7.18
C LEU A 229 -5.75 8.17 5.98
N TRP A 230 -4.88 8.28 4.98
CA TRP A 230 -5.10 9.09 3.77
C TRP A 230 -5.96 8.33 2.79
N GLN A 231 -6.69 9.00 1.90
CA GLN A 231 -7.47 8.32 0.84
C GLN A 231 -6.58 7.37 0.01
N GLU A 232 -5.33 7.76 -0.21
CA GLU A 232 -4.28 6.92 -0.78
C GLU A 232 -3.05 6.88 0.14
N THR A 233 -3.10 6.00 1.15
CA THR A 233 -2.05 5.87 2.16
C THR A 233 -0.74 5.32 1.59
N ARG A 234 -0.78 4.55 0.49
CA ARG A 234 0.42 4.01 -0.16
C ARG A 234 1.47 5.08 -0.47
N ILE A 235 1.04 6.27 -0.88
CA ILE A 235 1.95 7.36 -1.23
C ILE A 235 2.83 7.76 -0.03
N ALA A 236 2.23 7.90 1.13
CA ALA A 236 2.95 8.28 2.35
C ALA A 236 3.70 7.09 2.93
N LEU A 237 3.09 5.90 2.98
CA LEU A 237 3.71 4.70 3.52
C LEU A 237 5.01 4.36 2.78
N PHE A 238 4.97 4.33 1.45
CA PHE A 238 6.13 3.96 0.65
C PHE A 238 7.28 4.97 0.79
N GLN A 239 6.96 6.27 0.93
CA GLN A 239 7.96 7.29 1.23
C GLN A 239 8.73 7.05 2.53
N HIS A 240 8.09 6.42 3.53
CA HIS A 240 8.72 6.11 4.82
C HIS A 240 9.31 4.69 4.88
N SER A 241 8.80 3.72 4.12
CA SER A 241 9.19 2.30 4.22
C SER A 241 10.61 1.99 3.77
N VAL A 242 11.19 2.84 2.92
CA VAL A 242 12.56 2.69 2.39
C VAL A 242 13.38 3.98 2.58
N ASP A 243 12.97 4.82 3.53
CA ASP A 243 13.68 6.08 3.81
C ASP A 243 15.05 5.81 4.43
N ASP A 244 16.10 6.08 3.66
CA ASP A 244 17.50 5.87 4.04
C ASP A 244 18.16 7.11 4.67
N ARG A 245 17.39 8.17 4.93
CA ARG A 245 17.92 9.48 5.32
C ARG A 245 18.13 9.59 6.83
N THR A 246 19.34 9.97 7.21
CA THR A 246 19.68 10.41 8.58
C THR A 246 19.10 11.79 8.90
N GLY A 247 18.98 12.16 10.18
CA GLY A 247 18.52 13.49 10.60
C GLY A 247 19.32 14.65 9.99
N ALA A 248 20.64 14.50 9.85
CA ALA A 248 21.50 15.50 9.20
C ALA A 248 21.29 15.58 7.66
N GLN A 249 20.82 14.51 7.03
CA GLN A 249 20.47 14.52 5.60
C GLN A 249 19.08 15.13 5.38
N LEU A 250 18.12 14.82 6.27
CA LEU A 250 16.81 15.47 6.28
C LEU A 250 16.94 16.99 6.46
N ALA A 251 17.75 17.44 7.42
CA ALA A 251 18.01 18.87 7.67
C ALA A 251 18.64 19.60 6.47
N ARG A 252 19.36 18.88 5.60
CA ARG A 252 19.93 19.42 4.35
C ARG A 252 19.02 19.26 3.13
N GLY A 253 17.77 18.84 3.33
CA GLY A 253 16.81 18.65 2.25
C GLY A 253 17.15 17.49 1.30
N ARG A 254 17.92 16.47 1.75
CA ARG A 254 18.18 15.27 0.94
C ARG A 254 16.83 14.62 0.60
N GLN A 255 16.66 14.31 -0.67
CA GLN A 255 15.46 13.68 -1.18
C GLN A 255 15.42 12.19 -0.81
N ALA A 256 14.23 11.68 -0.53
CA ALA A 256 13.99 10.25 -0.36
C ALA A 256 14.16 9.53 -1.70
N ARG A 257 14.48 8.23 -1.65
CA ARG A 257 14.51 7.35 -2.83
C ARG A 257 13.14 7.23 -3.48
N VAL A 258 12.09 7.22 -2.67
CA VAL A 258 10.70 7.32 -3.13
C VAL A 258 10.33 8.78 -3.30
N ARG A 259 10.05 9.21 -4.54
CA ARG A 259 9.84 10.63 -4.83
C ARG A 259 8.95 10.90 -6.05
N PHE A 260 8.31 12.06 -6.01
CA PHE A 260 7.56 12.62 -7.14
C PHE A 260 8.50 13.30 -8.16
N GLY A 261 9.37 14.17 -7.66
CA GLY A 261 10.31 14.99 -8.44
C GLY A 261 10.65 16.26 -7.67
N SER A 262 11.46 17.13 -8.26
CA SER A 262 11.80 18.43 -7.68
C SER A 262 11.81 19.60 -8.65
N ASP A 263 11.74 19.31 -9.95
CA ASP A 263 11.64 20.33 -10.98
C ASP A 263 11.06 19.70 -12.24
N TRP A 264 10.66 20.55 -13.18
CA TRP A 264 10.31 20.14 -14.53
C TRP A 264 11.55 19.63 -15.28
N LEU A 265 11.35 18.72 -16.22
CA LEU A 265 12.39 18.27 -17.14
C LEU A 265 12.57 19.33 -18.24
N HIS A 266 13.80 19.56 -18.72
CA HIS A 266 14.07 20.66 -19.67
C HIS A 266 14.62 20.22 -21.02
N ALA A 267 15.54 19.28 -21.04
CA ALA A 267 16.34 18.92 -22.21
C ALA A 267 16.23 17.44 -22.57
N SER A 268 16.34 16.52 -21.61
CA SER A 268 16.42 15.09 -21.92
C SER A 268 16.13 14.20 -20.72
N VAL A 269 15.69 12.97 -21.00
CA VAL A 269 15.62 11.88 -20.01
C VAL A 269 16.94 11.67 -19.24
N LEU A 270 18.08 12.03 -19.84
CA LEU A 270 19.40 11.94 -19.20
C LEU A 270 19.49 12.78 -17.92
N GLU A 271 18.75 13.88 -17.80
CA GLU A 271 18.74 14.68 -16.55
C GLU A 271 18.24 13.85 -15.38
N ILE A 272 17.22 13.00 -15.60
CA ILE A 272 16.68 12.13 -14.55
C ILE A 272 17.72 11.08 -14.13
N PHE A 273 18.30 10.37 -15.09
CA PHE A 273 19.29 9.34 -14.79
C PHE A 273 20.55 9.92 -14.12
N ARG A 274 21.04 11.07 -14.60
CA ARG A 274 22.18 11.78 -13.99
C ARG A 274 21.85 12.24 -12.57
N ASP A 275 20.67 12.81 -12.34
CA ASP A 275 20.21 13.21 -11.00
C ASP A 275 20.14 12.03 -10.04
N ASP A 276 19.57 10.90 -10.49
CA ASP A 276 19.41 9.72 -9.65
C ASP A 276 20.75 9.04 -9.32
N ILE A 277 21.64 8.90 -10.31
CA ILE A 277 22.99 8.35 -10.11
C ILE A 277 23.82 9.24 -9.17
N ALA A 278 23.72 10.57 -9.30
CA ALA A 278 24.45 11.51 -8.45
C ALA A 278 23.95 11.52 -7.00
N ARG A 279 22.64 11.29 -6.78
CA ARG A 279 22.02 11.38 -5.43
C ARG A 279 21.98 10.06 -4.67
N PHE A 280 21.82 8.95 -5.38
CA PHE A 280 21.48 7.67 -4.76
C PHE A 280 22.59 6.64 -4.99
N ARG A 281 23.13 6.16 -3.86
CA ARG A 281 24.11 5.07 -3.87
C ARG A 281 23.46 3.80 -4.43
N VAL A 282 24.26 3.05 -5.18
CA VAL A 282 23.95 1.67 -5.60
C VAL A 282 23.66 0.83 -4.35
N LEU A 283 22.51 0.16 -4.36
CA LEU A 283 22.09 -0.77 -3.28
C LEU A 283 22.42 -2.21 -3.62
N LEU A 284 22.14 -2.58 -4.87
CA LEU A 284 22.26 -3.91 -5.43
C LEU A 284 23.15 -3.84 -6.66
N GLY A 285 23.82 -4.94 -6.93
CA GLY A 285 24.56 -5.12 -8.16
C GLY A 285 24.65 -6.61 -8.48
N THR A 286 25.08 -6.87 -9.69
CA THR A 286 25.24 -8.21 -10.23
C THR A 286 26.54 -8.22 -11.02
N ASP A 287 27.08 -9.40 -11.29
CA ASP A 287 28.13 -9.53 -12.29
C ASP A 287 27.54 -9.21 -13.67
N VAL A 288 27.73 -7.97 -14.10
CA VAL A 288 27.35 -7.51 -15.44
C VAL A 288 28.59 -7.64 -16.33
N GLU A 289 28.59 -8.67 -17.16
CA GLU A 289 29.67 -8.92 -18.14
C GLU A 289 29.53 -8.04 -19.41
N GLU A 290 28.38 -7.40 -19.61
CA GLU A 290 28.11 -6.55 -20.77
C GLU A 290 29.08 -5.34 -20.85
N ASP A 291 29.71 -5.13 -22.02
CA ASP A 291 30.34 -3.86 -22.40
C ASP A 291 29.42 -3.12 -23.38
N PRO A 292 28.59 -2.18 -22.89
CA PRO A 292 27.56 -1.54 -23.70
C PRO A 292 28.16 -0.68 -24.83
N LEU A 293 29.35 -0.11 -24.61
CA LEU A 293 30.04 0.72 -25.60
C LEU A 293 30.65 -0.15 -26.72
N ALA A 294 31.12 -1.35 -26.42
CA ALA A 294 31.57 -2.29 -27.44
C ALA A 294 30.41 -2.79 -28.32
N ILE A 295 29.25 -3.08 -27.71
CA ILE A 295 28.04 -3.48 -28.43
C ILE A 295 27.59 -2.38 -29.39
N LEU A 296 27.54 -1.12 -28.94
CA LEU A 296 27.20 0.01 -29.79
C LEU A 296 28.20 0.19 -30.95
N ARG A 297 29.50 0.06 -30.70
CA ARG A 297 30.53 0.12 -31.77
C ARG A 297 30.35 -0.99 -32.82
N ALA A 298 29.81 -2.13 -32.43
CA ALA A 298 29.48 -3.23 -33.34
C ALA A 298 28.12 -3.07 -34.04
N GLY A 299 27.39 -1.96 -33.79
CA GLY A 299 26.06 -1.70 -34.35
C GLY A 299 24.91 -2.42 -33.64
N GLY A 300 25.16 -3.02 -32.47
CA GLY A 300 24.14 -3.67 -31.65
C GLY A 300 23.44 -2.71 -30.68
N VAL A 301 22.42 -3.20 -29.98
CA VAL A 301 21.65 -2.44 -28.97
C VAL A 301 21.92 -3.06 -27.60
N PRO A 302 22.59 -2.34 -26.67
CA PRO A 302 22.93 -2.88 -25.36
C PRO A 302 21.71 -2.97 -24.43
N GLN A 303 21.71 -3.93 -23.51
CA GLN A 303 20.65 -4.14 -22.53
C GLN A 303 20.60 -3.07 -21.44
N LEU A 304 21.72 -2.39 -21.20
CA LEU A 304 21.90 -1.38 -20.15
C LEU A 304 21.53 -1.95 -18.77
N ALA A 305 22.00 -3.17 -18.49
CA ALA A 305 21.55 -3.95 -17.34
C ALA A 305 21.90 -3.27 -16.01
N ALA A 306 23.07 -2.63 -15.89
CA ALA A 306 23.48 -1.97 -14.66
C ALA A 306 22.65 -0.70 -14.41
N LEU A 307 22.41 0.12 -15.44
CA LEU A 307 21.54 1.29 -15.36
C LEU A 307 20.11 0.90 -15.02
N ARG A 308 19.56 -0.14 -15.66
CA ARG A 308 18.20 -0.65 -15.36
C ARG A 308 18.08 -1.17 -13.92
N LEU A 309 19.10 -1.87 -13.42
CA LEU A 309 19.11 -2.36 -12.04
C LEU A 309 19.19 -1.20 -11.04
N HIS A 310 20.05 -0.20 -11.28
CA HIS A 310 20.11 1.01 -10.45
C HIS A 310 18.77 1.77 -10.45
N ASN A 311 18.19 2.03 -11.62
CA ASN A 311 16.89 2.67 -11.78
C ASN A 311 15.75 1.87 -11.11
N GLY A 312 15.89 0.54 -11.05
CA GLY A 312 14.98 -0.35 -10.33
C GLY A 312 15.03 -0.21 -8.80
N THR A 313 16.04 0.47 -8.26
CA THR A 313 16.22 0.75 -6.81
C THR A 313 16.02 2.23 -6.44
N VAL A 314 15.55 3.04 -7.40
CA VAL A 314 15.11 4.42 -7.21
C VAL A 314 13.64 4.51 -7.61
N TYR A 315 12.80 4.89 -6.65
CA TYR A 315 11.37 4.70 -6.75
C TYR A 315 10.66 6.01 -7.13
N ARG A 316 10.59 6.31 -8.42
CA ARG A 316 9.85 7.47 -8.93
C ARG A 316 8.40 7.12 -9.22
N TRP A 317 7.47 7.99 -8.83
CA TRP A 317 6.04 7.81 -9.14
C TRP A 317 5.72 7.83 -10.64
N ASN A 318 6.45 8.64 -11.42
CA ASN A 318 6.56 8.49 -12.87
C ASN A 318 8.02 8.16 -13.20
N ARG A 319 8.29 6.93 -13.63
CA ARG A 319 9.64 6.40 -13.83
C ARG A 319 10.00 6.38 -15.33
N PRO A 320 11.14 6.96 -15.74
CA PRO A 320 11.68 6.71 -17.06
C PRO A 320 12.21 5.28 -17.15
N CYS A 321 11.81 4.56 -18.19
CA CYS A 321 12.23 3.19 -18.40
C CYS A 321 12.83 3.03 -19.79
N TYR A 322 14.02 2.43 -19.84
CA TYR A 322 14.63 1.91 -21.05
C TYR A 322 14.18 0.46 -21.28
N GLY A 323 13.89 0.11 -22.53
CA GLY A 323 13.59 -1.25 -22.92
C GLY A 323 14.05 -1.56 -24.34
N ILE A 324 13.99 -2.83 -24.69
CA ILE A 324 14.22 -3.33 -26.05
C ILE A 324 13.00 -4.17 -26.43
N HIS A 325 12.45 -3.92 -27.61
CA HIS A 325 11.37 -4.71 -28.19
C HIS A 325 11.69 -5.02 -29.65
N GLU A 326 11.64 -6.30 -30.03
CA GLU A 326 12.00 -6.77 -31.38
C GLU A 326 13.37 -6.23 -31.87
N GLY A 327 14.35 -6.17 -30.96
CA GLY A 327 15.69 -5.69 -31.23
C GLY A 327 15.86 -4.17 -31.33
N LYS A 328 14.78 -3.38 -31.17
CA LYS A 328 14.82 -1.91 -31.19
C LYS A 328 14.77 -1.33 -29.77
N PRO A 329 15.58 -0.32 -29.45
CA PRO A 329 15.50 0.37 -28.18
C PRO A 329 14.29 1.32 -28.14
N HIS A 330 13.62 1.39 -26.99
CA HIS A 330 12.52 2.31 -26.75
C HIS A 330 12.60 2.92 -25.36
N LEU A 331 11.99 4.11 -25.21
CA LEU A 331 11.73 4.73 -23.93
C LEU A 331 10.24 4.61 -23.58
N ARG A 332 9.95 4.50 -22.30
CA ARG A 332 8.58 4.60 -21.79
C ARG A 332 8.54 5.34 -20.47
N ILE A 333 7.39 5.93 -20.20
CA ILE A 333 7.04 6.46 -18.88
C ILE A 333 6.19 5.40 -18.21
N GLU A 334 6.62 4.97 -17.03
CA GLU A 334 5.88 4.07 -16.17
C GLU A 334 5.21 4.89 -15.04
N ASN A 335 3.89 4.94 -15.05
CA ASN A 335 3.07 5.55 -14.01
C ASN A 335 2.78 4.52 -12.93
N ARG A 336 3.27 4.78 -11.72
CA ARG A 336 3.21 3.85 -10.58
C ARG A 336 2.29 4.31 -9.45
N VAL A 337 1.53 5.39 -9.67
CA VAL A 337 0.72 6.00 -8.60
C VAL A 337 -0.61 5.29 -8.39
N LEU A 338 -1.13 4.62 -9.41
CA LEU A 338 -2.47 4.04 -9.36
C LEU A 338 -2.49 2.82 -8.44
N PRO A 339 -3.48 2.72 -7.53
CA PRO A 339 -3.68 1.52 -6.72
C PRO A 339 -4.29 0.41 -7.56
N ALA A 340 -4.08 -0.83 -7.12
CA ALA A 340 -4.87 -1.95 -7.62
C ALA A 340 -6.35 -1.79 -7.23
N GLY A 341 -7.23 -2.22 -8.12
CA GLY A 341 -8.69 -2.23 -7.99
C GLY A 341 -9.33 -0.82 -8.02
N PRO A 342 -10.58 -0.70 -7.56
CA PRO A 342 -11.39 -1.76 -6.95
C PRO A 342 -11.84 -2.86 -7.92
N THR A 343 -11.96 -2.57 -9.21
CA THR A 343 -12.30 -3.55 -10.26
C THR A 343 -11.44 -3.36 -11.50
N VAL A 344 -11.38 -4.38 -12.36
CA VAL A 344 -10.73 -4.29 -13.67
C VAL A 344 -11.33 -3.16 -14.50
N LEU A 345 -12.66 -2.98 -14.47
CA LEU A 345 -13.31 -1.86 -15.17
C LEU A 345 -12.88 -0.49 -14.62
N ASP A 346 -12.74 -0.36 -13.29
CA ASP A 346 -12.22 0.87 -12.66
C ASP A 346 -10.75 1.13 -13.03
N GLU A 347 -9.93 0.08 -13.09
CA GLU A 347 -8.52 0.13 -13.49
C GLU A 347 -8.37 0.59 -14.94
N VAL A 348 -9.12 -0.02 -15.87
CA VAL A 348 -9.08 0.37 -17.29
C VAL A 348 -9.70 1.76 -17.50
N ALA A 349 -10.69 2.16 -16.70
CA ALA A 349 -11.18 3.54 -16.69
C ALA A 349 -10.10 4.55 -16.27
N ASN A 350 -9.31 4.22 -15.24
CA ASN A 350 -8.14 5.02 -14.86
C ASN A 350 -7.10 5.09 -15.99
N ALA A 351 -6.85 3.95 -16.64
CA ALA A 351 -5.92 3.85 -17.77
C ALA A 351 -6.36 4.70 -18.97
N ALA A 352 -7.64 4.61 -19.35
CA ALA A 352 -8.22 5.40 -20.42
C ALA A 352 -8.07 6.91 -20.15
N PHE A 353 -8.32 7.34 -18.91
CA PHE A 353 -8.15 8.74 -18.52
C PHE A 353 -6.69 9.20 -18.58
N PHE A 354 -5.78 8.41 -18.02
CA PHE A 354 -4.35 8.71 -18.10
C PHE A 354 -3.85 8.78 -19.55
N PHE A 355 -4.12 7.75 -20.37
CA PHE A 355 -3.66 7.70 -21.76
C PHE A 355 -4.32 8.76 -22.64
N GLY A 356 -5.61 9.06 -22.42
CA GLY A 356 -6.31 10.13 -23.12
C GLY A 356 -5.68 11.48 -22.83
N LEU A 357 -5.36 11.77 -21.56
CA LEU A 357 -4.63 12.98 -21.20
C LEU A 357 -3.24 12.99 -21.84
N MET A 358 -2.45 11.92 -21.69
CA MET A 358 -1.13 11.83 -22.31
C MET A 358 -1.14 12.07 -23.82
N ALA A 359 -2.26 11.77 -24.51
CA ALA A 359 -2.41 11.96 -25.94
C ALA A 359 -2.75 13.39 -26.38
N ALA A 360 -3.36 14.22 -25.52
CA ALA A 360 -3.85 15.56 -25.89
C ALA A 360 -3.31 16.71 -25.01
N PHE A 361 -2.73 16.40 -23.85
CA PHE A 361 -2.41 17.41 -22.83
C PHE A 361 -1.36 18.43 -23.30
N THR A 362 -0.35 17.97 -24.03
CA THR A 362 0.69 18.84 -24.57
C THR A 362 0.20 19.73 -25.70
N ASP A 363 -0.86 19.33 -26.40
CA ASP A 363 -1.44 20.13 -27.49
C ASP A 363 -2.29 21.27 -26.92
N GLU A 364 -2.99 21.02 -25.81
CA GLU A 364 -3.81 22.02 -25.11
C GLU A 364 -2.96 23.01 -24.30
N TYR A 365 -2.02 22.52 -23.49
CA TYR A 365 -1.29 23.35 -22.52
C TYR A 365 0.14 23.71 -22.94
N GLY A 366 0.68 23.07 -23.98
CA GLY A 366 2.05 23.28 -24.44
C GLY A 366 3.10 22.78 -23.44
N ASP A 367 4.11 23.62 -23.20
CA ASP A 367 5.21 23.32 -22.27
C ASP A 367 4.82 23.66 -20.82
N MET A 368 4.60 22.62 -20.01
CA MET A 368 4.18 22.75 -18.61
C MET A 368 5.10 23.62 -17.77
N ALA A 369 6.40 23.63 -18.05
CA ALA A 369 7.36 24.44 -17.31
C ALA A 369 7.10 25.94 -17.44
N ARG A 370 6.31 26.37 -18.43
CA ARG A 370 5.97 27.79 -18.68
C ARG A 370 4.63 28.21 -18.11
N VAL A 371 3.73 27.26 -17.86
CA VAL A 371 2.31 27.54 -17.56
C VAL A 371 1.88 27.10 -16.16
N MET A 372 2.71 26.30 -15.48
CA MET A 372 2.45 25.81 -14.13
C MET A 372 3.75 25.69 -13.32
N PRO A 373 3.83 26.25 -12.11
CA PRO A 373 4.91 25.96 -11.18
C PRO A 373 4.99 24.47 -10.83
N PHE A 374 6.20 23.91 -10.75
CA PHE A 374 6.40 22.50 -10.39
C PHE A 374 5.85 22.19 -8.99
N ASP A 375 6.00 23.13 -8.06
CA ASP A 375 5.52 23.00 -6.69
C ASP A 375 3.99 22.85 -6.61
N ASP A 376 3.23 23.47 -7.54
CA ASP A 376 1.79 23.29 -7.62
C ASP A 376 1.44 21.86 -8.05
N ALA A 377 2.14 21.30 -9.04
CA ALA A 377 1.92 19.92 -9.48
C ALA A 377 2.20 18.93 -8.34
N LYS A 378 3.29 19.16 -7.60
CA LYS A 378 3.66 18.37 -6.42
C LYS A 378 2.67 18.54 -5.27
N ALA A 379 2.20 19.75 -5.00
CA ALA A 379 1.21 20.02 -3.97
C ALA A 379 -0.13 19.35 -4.30
N ASN A 380 -0.57 19.42 -5.56
CA ASN A 380 -1.75 18.74 -6.05
C ASN A 380 -1.66 17.23 -5.89
N PHE A 381 -0.51 16.63 -6.22
CA PHE A 381 -0.27 15.19 -6.02
C PHE A 381 -0.44 14.78 -4.54
N VAL A 382 0.19 15.51 -3.61
CA VAL A 382 0.07 15.21 -2.18
C VAL A 382 -1.35 15.46 -1.68
N ALA A 383 -2.01 16.53 -2.14
CA ALA A 383 -3.39 16.83 -1.78
C ALA A 383 -4.36 15.74 -2.28
N ALA A 384 -4.16 15.25 -3.51
CA ALA A 384 -4.91 14.15 -4.10
C ALA A 384 -4.77 12.87 -3.26
N ALA A 385 -3.54 12.51 -2.87
CA ALA A 385 -3.30 11.34 -2.04
C ALA A 385 -4.02 11.45 -0.68
N ARG A 386 -4.04 12.65 -0.08
CA ARG A 386 -4.67 12.88 1.23
C ARG A 386 -6.20 12.90 1.16
N LEU A 387 -6.76 13.62 0.20
CA LEU A 387 -8.15 14.05 0.17
C LEU A 387 -8.97 13.47 -0.99
N GLY A 388 -8.33 12.78 -1.94
CA GLY A 388 -8.98 12.24 -3.12
C GLY A 388 -9.66 13.33 -3.94
N LEU A 389 -10.88 13.07 -4.41
CA LEU A 389 -11.70 14.00 -5.18
C LEU A 389 -12.01 15.34 -4.49
N LYS A 390 -11.88 15.41 -3.15
CA LYS A 390 -12.10 16.63 -2.35
C LYS A 390 -10.87 17.53 -2.27
N ALA A 391 -9.74 17.12 -2.86
CA ALA A 391 -8.52 17.93 -2.89
C ALA A 391 -8.75 19.26 -3.59
N GLN A 392 -8.20 20.33 -3.04
CA GLN A 392 -8.09 21.63 -3.72
C GLN A 392 -6.82 21.64 -4.54
N PHE A 393 -6.94 22.00 -5.83
CA PHE A 393 -5.82 22.10 -6.74
C PHE A 393 -5.58 23.53 -7.17
N THR A 394 -4.31 23.86 -7.36
CA THR A 394 -3.87 25.02 -8.13
C THR A 394 -3.45 24.52 -9.51
N TRP A 395 -4.06 25.03 -10.56
CA TRP A 395 -3.85 24.61 -11.94
C TRP A 395 -3.18 25.70 -12.78
N VAL A 396 -3.21 25.53 -14.11
CA VAL A 396 -2.60 26.46 -15.07
C VAL A 396 -3.09 27.90 -14.85
N GLY A 397 -2.15 28.83 -14.86
CA GLY A 397 -2.42 30.25 -14.60
C GLY A 397 -2.82 30.58 -13.16
N GLY A 398 -2.63 29.66 -12.21
CA GLY A 398 -2.98 29.84 -10.80
C GLY A 398 -4.47 29.65 -10.48
N ALA A 399 -5.25 29.13 -11.42
CA ALA A 399 -6.67 28.85 -11.21
C ALA A 399 -6.86 27.76 -10.14
N THR A 400 -7.78 27.97 -9.20
CA THR A 400 -8.06 27.01 -8.14
C THR A 400 -9.40 26.33 -8.30
N SER A 401 -9.47 25.02 -8.12
CA SER A 401 -10.72 24.25 -8.12
C SER A 401 -10.57 22.95 -7.33
N THR A 402 -11.69 22.28 -7.05
CA THR A 402 -11.62 20.90 -6.53
C THR A 402 -11.10 19.96 -7.62
N ALA A 403 -10.45 18.86 -7.22
CA ALA A 403 -10.04 17.81 -8.14
C ALA A 403 -11.22 17.31 -8.98
N ALA A 404 -12.38 17.04 -8.36
CA ALA A 404 -13.59 16.62 -9.06
C ALA A 404 -14.04 17.63 -10.13
N GLU A 405 -14.07 18.93 -9.79
CA GLU A 405 -14.46 19.98 -10.72
C GLU A 405 -13.48 20.10 -11.90
N LEU A 406 -12.17 20.10 -11.62
CA LEU A 406 -11.14 20.14 -12.66
C LEU A 406 -11.27 18.94 -13.61
N ILE A 407 -11.46 17.75 -13.05
CA ILE A 407 -11.62 16.52 -13.81
C ILE A 407 -12.85 16.62 -14.72
N LEU A 408 -14.03 16.90 -14.17
CA LEU A 408 -15.28 16.91 -14.94
C LEU A 408 -15.32 18.02 -15.99
N LYS A 409 -14.86 19.22 -15.66
CA LYS A 409 -15.02 20.39 -16.55
C LYS A 409 -13.93 20.54 -17.60
N GLN A 410 -12.70 20.08 -17.32
CA GLN A 410 -11.55 20.35 -18.19
C GLN A 410 -10.86 19.06 -18.65
N LEU A 411 -10.48 18.18 -17.71
CA LEU A 411 -9.59 17.07 -18.04
C LEU A 411 -10.30 15.90 -18.70
N LEU A 412 -11.54 15.60 -18.31
CA LEU A 412 -12.31 14.51 -18.90
C LEU A 412 -12.68 14.77 -20.37
N PRO A 413 -13.16 15.99 -20.76
CA PRO A 413 -13.31 16.34 -22.18
C PRO A 413 -11.99 16.23 -22.97
N LEU A 414 -10.88 16.67 -22.37
CA LEU A 414 -9.56 16.60 -23.00
C LEU A 414 -9.11 15.14 -23.20
N ALA A 415 -9.32 14.28 -22.20
CA ALA A 415 -9.01 12.85 -22.32
C ALA A 415 -9.85 12.17 -23.42
N ARG A 416 -11.14 12.50 -23.52
CA ARG A 416 -12.01 12.01 -24.61
C ARG A 416 -11.46 12.41 -25.98
N SER A 417 -11.06 13.68 -26.14
CA SER A 417 -10.46 14.17 -27.37
C SER A 417 -9.15 13.45 -27.72
N GLY A 418 -8.27 13.24 -26.73
CA GLY A 418 -6.99 12.54 -26.93
C GLY A 418 -7.15 11.08 -27.35
N LEU A 419 -8.09 10.34 -26.74
CA LEU A 419 -8.38 8.97 -27.17
C LEU A 419 -8.98 8.92 -28.57
N ALA A 420 -9.92 9.83 -28.89
CA ALA A 420 -10.53 9.90 -30.21
C ALA A 420 -9.52 10.26 -31.30
N ALA A 421 -8.61 11.20 -31.04
CA ALA A 421 -7.53 11.57 -31.96
C ALA A 421 -6.57 10.41 -32.27
N ARG A 422 -6.49 9.43 -31.37
CA ARG A 422 -5.70 8.20 -31.53
C ARG A 422 -6.50 7.05 -32.13
N GLY A 423 -7.75 7.29 -32.55
CA GLY A 423 -8.60 6.30 -33.19
C GLY A 423 -9.05 5.18 -32.25
N ILE A 424 -9.14 5.45 -30.95
CA ILE A 424 -9.78 4.53 -30.00
C ILE A 424 -11.28 4.48 -30.32
N ASP A 425 -11.85 3.27 -30.31
CA ASP A 425 -13.26 3.07 -30.60
C ASP A 425 -14.16 3.91 -29.69
N SER A 426 -15.14 4.60 -30.26
CA SER A 426 -16.02 5.50 -29.50
C SER A 426 -16.77 4.78 -28.38
N SER A 427 -17.14 3.51 -28.57
CA SER A 427 -17.77 2.70 -27.52
C SER A 427 -16.85 2.44 -26.33
N ASP A 428 -15.53 2.33 -26.55
CA ASP A 428 -14.55 2.15 -25.48
C ASP A 428 -14.35 3.46 -24.74
N VAL A 429 -14.23 4.58 -25.48
CA VAL A 429 -14.16 5.92 -24.89
C VAL A 429 -15.37 6.17 -23.99
N ASP A 430 -16.58 5.91 -24.48
CA ASP A 430 -17.81 6.14 -23.73
C ASP A 430 -17.95 5.22 -22.52
N ARG A 431 -17.60 3.94 -22.66
CA ARG A 431 -17.62 2.98 -21.54
C ARG A 431 -16.65 3.39 -20.43
N TYR A 432 -15.38 3.59 -20.76
CA TYR A 432 -14.33 3.78 -19.76
C TYR A 432 -14.35 5.19 -19.17
N LEU A 433 -14.43 6.23 -20.01
CA LEU A 433 -14.49 7.60 -19.50
C LEU A 433 -15.87 7.93 -18.91
N GLY A 434 -16.95 7.30 -19.38
CA GLY A 434 -18.27 7.40 -18.73
C GLY A 434 -18.29 6.73 -17.35
N THR A 435 -17.62 5.59 -17.18
CA THR A 435 -17.43 4.97 -15.86
C THR A 435 -16.71 5.90 -14.90
N LEU A 436 -15.60 6.50 -15.34
CA LEU A 436 -14.85 7.47 -14.52
C LEU A 436 -15.69 8.71 -14.22
N GLU A 437 -16.45 9.22 -15.19
CA GLU A 437 -17.36 10.35 -15.03
C GLU A 437 -18.40 10.12 -13.94
N GLU A 438 -19.13 8.99 -14.00
CA GLU A 438 -20.12 8.61 -12.99
C GLU A 438 -19.48 8.44 -11.59
N ARG A 439 -18.25 7.90 -11.54
CA ARG A 439 -17.49 7.77 -10.29
C ARG A 439 -17.10 9.11 -9.69
N VAL A 440 -16.66 10.05 -10.53
CA VAL A 440 -16.29 11.40 -10.06
C VAL A 440 -17.54 12.19 -9.64
N LEU A 441 -18.66 12.08 -10.39
CA LEU A 441 -19.93 12.74 -10.08
C LEU A 441 -20.53 12.26 -8.74
N SER A 442 -20.53 10.95 -8.50
CA SER A 442 -21.01 10.38 -7.23
C SER A 442 -20.07 10.64 -6.06
N GLY A 443 -18.79 10.92 -6.33
CA GLY A 443 -17.74 11.06 -5.31
C GLY A 443 -17.34 9.73 -4.65
N GLN A 444 -17.82 8.59 -5.15
CA GLN A 444 -17.59 7.27 -4.58
C GLN A 444 -16.37 6.59 -5.21
N THR A 445 -15.17 6.97 -4.75
CA THR A 445 -13.94 6.21 -5.03
C THR A 445 -13.85 4.94 -4.19
N GLY A 446 -12.90 4.05 -4.47
CA GLY A 446 -12.64 2.86 -3.64
C GLY A 446 -12.35 3.21 -2.18
N ALA A 447 -11.54 4.25 -1.96
CA ALA A 447 -11.25 4.74 -0.63
C ALA A 447 -12.48 5.33 0.08
N GLN A 448 -13.29 6.14 -0.63
CA GLN A 448 -14.50 6.71 -0.05
C GLN A 448 -15.55 5.62 0.25
N TRP A 449 -15.70 4.61 -0.61
CA TRP A 449 -16.59 3.47 -0.38
C TRP A 449 -16.18 2.69 0.88
N ALA A 450 -14.89 2.40 1.06
CA ALA A 450 -14.41 1.65 2.22
C ALA A 450 -14.61 2.43 3.54
N LEU A 451 -14.31 3.73 3.55
CA LEU A 451 -14.52 4.58 4.72
C LEU A 451 -16.00 4.73 5.07
N SER A 452 -16.87 4.93 4.07
CA SER A 452 -18.33 5.00 4.27
C SER A 452 -18.90 3.68 4.79
N SER A 453 -18.42 2.55 4.29
CA SER A 453 -18.86 1.23 4.72
C SER A 453 -18.53 0.98 6.20
N ILE A 454 -17.28 1.23 6.62
CA ILE A 454 -16.88 1.09 8.03
C ILE A 454 -17.69 2.02 8.93
N ALA A 455 -17.94 3.27 8.48
CA ALA A 455 -18.71 4.24 9.26
C ALA A 455 -20.16 3.78 9.49
N GLY A 456 -20.74 3.02 8.55
CA GLY A 456 -22.09 2.47 8.66
C GLY A 456 -22.22 1.17 9.46
N MET A 457 -21.12 0.50 9.81
CA MET A 457 -21.14 -0.78 10.53
C MET A 457 -21.40 -0.61 12.04
N PRO A 458 -22.17 -1.51 12.68
CA PRO A 458 -22.54 -1.40 14.09
C PRO A 458 -21.33 -1.58 15.01
N ARG A 459 -21.04 -0.58 15.86
CA ARG A 459 -19.88 -0.59 16.78
C ARG A 459 -20.13 -1.39 18.06
N ASP A 460 -21.35 -1.39 18.55
CA ASP A 460 -21.79 -2.10 19.76
C ASP A 460 -21.72 -3.62 19.62
N ARG A 461 -21.76 -4.12 18.38
CA ARG A 461 -21.80 -5.54 18.03
C ARG A 461 -20.63 -5.99 17.17
N SER A 462 -19.52 -5.26 17.10
CA SER A 462 -18.35 -5.73 16.35
C SER A 462 -17.03 -5.20 16.90
N THR A 463 -15.99 -6.04 16.87
CA THR A 463 -14.61 -5.58 17.09
C THR A 463 -14.15 -4.77 15.88
N PRO A 464 -13.17 -3.86 16.03
CA PRO A 464 -12.54 -3.18 14.89
C PRO A 464 -12.08 -4.16 13.81
N HIS A 465 -11.42 -5.25 14.22
CA HIS A 465 -10.94 -6.28 13.31
C HIS A 465 -12.08 -6.96 12.52
N ALA A 466 -13.19 -7.32 13.18
CA ALA A 466 -14.33 -7.94 12.50
C ALA A 466 -14.92 -7.05 11.41
N ARG A 467 -14.98 -5.72 11.63
CA ARG A 467 -15.43 -4.77 10.59
C ARG A 467 -14.49 -4.72 9.38
N LEU A 468 -13.19 -4.92 9.59
CA LEU A 468 -12.21 -4.98 8.50
C LEU A 468 -12.35 -6.28 7.70
N CYS A 469 -12.64 -7.40 8.36
CA CYS A 469 -13.02 -8.65 7.69
C CYS A 469 -14.27 -8.44 6.83
N TRP A 470 -15.35 -7.87 7.40
CA TRP A 470 -16.59 -7.56 6.66
C TRP A 470 -16.36 -6.62 5.48
N LEU A 471 -15.53 -5.59 5.67
CA LEU A 471 -15.15 -4.69 4.59
C LEU A 471 -14.44 -5.45 3.47
N THR A 472 -13.49 -6.32 3.82
CA THR A 472 -12.67 -7.07 2.87
C THR A 472 -13.50 -8.12 2.13
N ALA A 473 -14.36 -8.86 2.84
CA ALA A 473 -15.33 -9.77 2.26
C ALA A 473 -16.29 -9.04 1.31
N GLY A 474 -16.84 -7.91 1.77
CA GLY A 474 -17.75 -7.08 0.98
C GLY A 474 -17.09 -6.48 -0.26
N MET A 475 -15.82 -6.11 -0.17
CA MET A 475 -15.01 -5.66 -1.30
C MET A 475 -14.87 -6.80 -2.30
N ARG A 476 -14.36 -7.96 -1.86
CA ARG A 476 -14.17 -9.15 -2.70
C ARG A 476 -15.46 -9.56 -3.42
N ALA A 477 -16.58 -9.66 -2.70
CA ALA A 477 -17.86 -10.05 -3.27
C ALA A 477 -18.32 -9.10 -4.39
N ARG A 478 -18.07 -7.80 -4.25
CA ARG A 478 -18.43 -6.81 -5.28
C ARG A 478 -17.48 -6.84 -6.47
N GLN A 479 -16.20 -7.14 -6.27
CA GLN A 479 -15.26 -7.36 -7.37
C GLN A 479 -15.71 -8.49 -8.30
N TRP A 480 -16.28 -9.56 -7.75
CA TRP A 480 -16.84 -10.66 -8.53
C TRP A 480 -18.04 -10.25 -9.41
N THR A 481 -18.71 -9.14 -9.11
CA THR A 481 -19.81 -8.64 -9.96
C THR A 481 -19.32 -7.93 -11.22
N GLY A 482 -18.05 -7.50 -11.25
CA GLY A 482 -17.48 -6.68 -12.32
C GLY A 482 -18.06 -5.26 -12.44
N GLN A 483 -19.01 -4.87 -11.58
CA GLN A 483 -19.56 -3.52 -11.57
C GLN A 483 -18.54 -2.52 -11.01
N PRO A 484 -18.46 -1.30 -11.55
CA PRO A 484 -17.54 -0.29 -11.05
C PRO A 484 -17.93 0.20 -9.66
N VAL A 485 -16.95 0.68 -8.89
CA VAL A 485 -17.12 0.97 -7.46
C VAL A 485 -18.21 1.98 -7.14
N HIS A 486 -18.51 2.93 -8.03
CA HIS A 486 -19.58 3.91 -7.78
C HIS A 486 -20.98 3.32 -7.81
N ARG A 487 -21.15 2.10 -8.33
CA ARG A 487 -22.41 1.34 -8.29
C ARG A 487 -22.52 0.39 -7.11
N TRP A 488 -21.45 0.26 -6.33
CA TRP A 488 -21.44 -0.64 -5.17
C TRP A 488 -22.32 -0.08 -4.06
N THR A 489 -23.16 -0.95 -3.50
CA THR A 489 -23.77 -0.69 -2.18
C THR A 489 -22.69 -0.72 -1.11
N LEU A 490 -22.90 -0.07 0.03
CA LEU A 490 -21.93 -0.13 1.14
C LEU A 490 -21.82 -1.57 1.68
N ALA A 491 -20.62 -1.97 2.09
CA ALA A 491 -20.44 -3.23 2.80
C ALA A 491 -21.18 -3.19 4.14
N GLY A 492 -21.81 -4.31 4.50
CA GLY A 492 -22.52 -4.50 5.76
C GLY A 492 -21.99 -5.73 6.48
N GLN A 493 -22.74 -6.18 7.49
CA GLN A 493 -22.47 -7.47 8.11
C GLN A 493 -22.87 -8.58 7.13
N ASP A 494 -21.92 -9.39 6.69
CA ASP A 494 -22.22 -10.61 5.94
C ASP A 494 -22.52 -11.75 6.90
N ALA A 495 -23.62 -12.47 6.65
CA ALA A 495 -24.06 -13.60 7.47
C ALA A 495 -23.26 -14.89 7.21
N THR A 496 -22.36 -14.89 6.22
CA THR A 496 -21.67 -16.07 5.68
C THR A 496 -20.23 -16.24 6.17
N GLU A 497 -19.72 -15.34 7.02
CA GLU A 497 -18.36 -15.48 7.54
C GLU A 497 -18.23 -16.61 8.57
N ASP A 498 -17.18 -17.42 8.39
CA ASP A 498 -16.64 -18.26 9.46
C ASP A 498 -16.05 -17.34 10.53
N TRP A 499 -16.90 -16.92 11.47
CA TRP A 499 -16.57 -16.08 12.62
C TRP A 499 -15.26 -16.51 13.31
N ARG A 500 -14.89 -17.79 13.22
CA ARG A 500 -13.66 -18.38 13.76
C ARG A 500 -12.40 -17.63 13.34
N SER A 501 -12.40 -17.05 12.15
CA SER A 501 -11.27 -16.31 11.59
C SER A 501 -10.93 -15.00 12.32
N GLY A 502 -11.94 -14.31 12.84
CA GLY A 502 -11.79 -13.05 13.60
C GLY A 502 -11.48 -13.25 15.09
N TYR A 503 -11.40 -14.49 15.56
CA TYR A 503 -11.15 -14.83 16.97
C TYR A 503 -10.13 -15.98 17.11
N ARG A 504 -9.15 -16.06 16.20
CA ARG A 504 -8.04 -17.02 16.29
C ARG A 504 -7.01 -16.61 17.34
N THR A 505 -6.71 -15.31 17.43
CA THR A 505 -5.74 -14.76 18.39
C THR A 505 -6.33 -13.65 19.25
N VAL A 506 -5.73 -13.46 20.42
CA VAL A 506 -6.10 -12.42 21.40
C VAL A 506 -6.17 -11.03 20.77
N GLY A 507 -5.19 -10.67 19.93
CA GLY A 507 -5.11 -9.34 19.32
C GLY A 507 -6.33 -8.97 18.45
N GLN A 508 -7.09 -9.94 17.96
CA GLN A 508 -8.25 -9.70 17.09
C GLN A 508 -9.50 -9.23 17.83
N PHE A 509 -9.57 -9.47 19.14
CA PHE A 509 -10.75 -9.16 19.95
C PHE A 509 -10.44 -8.51 21.30
N MET A 510 -9.17 -8.31 21.64
CA MET A 510 -8.78 -7.56 22.83
C MET A 510 -9.34 -6.13 22.80
N LEU A 511 -9.67 -5.60 23.97
CA LEU A 511 -9.99 -4.19 24.14
C LEU A 511 -8.69 -3.39 24.10
N GLN A 512 -8.67 -2.35 23.26
CA GLN A 512 -7.55 -1.39 23.19
C GLN A 512 -7.89 -0.05 23.84
N ASP A 513 -9.18 0.32 23.86
CA ASP A 513 -9.69 1.44 24.64
C ASP A 513 -9.95 0.93 26.07
N ILE A 514 -8.92 1.03 26.92
CA ILE A 514 -8.90 0.51 28.27
C ILE A 514 -8.61 1.63 29.26
N TYR A 515 -9.14 1.46 30.48
CA TYR A 515 -8.86 2.35 31.59
C TYR A 515 -7.73 1.76 32.43
N THR A 516 -6.70 2.55 32.70
CA THR A 516 -5.50 2.17 33.47
C THR A 516 -5.31 3.11 34.67
N VAL A 517 -4.50 2.67 35.64
CA VAL A 517 -4.01 3.49 36.75
C VAL A 517 -2.50 3.30 36.89
N GLN A 518 -1.84 4.20 37.61
CA GLN A 518 -0.42 4.11 37.95
C GLN A 518 -0.23 3.55 39.36
N PRO A 519 0.93 2.94 39.67
CA PRO A 519 1.19 2.36 40.99
C PRO A 519 1.03 3.35 42.15
N ASP A 520 1.33 4.63 41.95
CA ASP A 520 1.32 5.63 43.00
C ASP A 520 -0.02 6.41 43.05
N ASP A 521 -1.00 6.06 42.21
CA ASP A 521 -2.34 6.63 42.27
C ASP A 521 -3.07 6.23 43.57
N PRO A 522 -3.96 7.09 44.09
CA PRO A 522 -4.75 6.76 45.26
C PRO A 522 -5.77 5.64 44.95
N VAL A 523 -5.95 4.68 45.86
CA VAL A 523 -6.92 3.59 45.66
C VAL A 523 -8.36 4.10 45.49
N ASP A 524 -8.69 5.27 46.04
CA ASP A 524 -9.99 5.90 45.85
C ASP A 524 -10.29 6.20 44.36
N LEU A 525 -9.26 6.47 43.54
CA LEU A 525 -9.42 6.59 42.09
C LEU A 525 -9.87 5.27 41.47
N VAL A 526 -9.24 4.14 41.83
CA VAL A 526 -9.64 2.80 41.36
C VAL A 526 -11.09 2.52 41.71
N VAL A 527 -11.50 2.79 42.96
CA VAL A 527 -12.88 2.58 43.43
C VAL A 527 -13.87 3.40 42.61
N ASN A 528 -13.57 4.69 42.41
CA ASN A 528 -14.41 5.58 41.62
C ASN A 528 -14.48 5.16 40.15
N MET A 529 -13.36 4.76 39.54
CA MET A 529 -13.33 4.26 38.16
C MET A 529 -14.17 2.99 38.01
N MET A 530 -14.04 2.02 38.93
CA MET A 530 -14.86 0.81 38.92
C MET A 530 -16.36 1.15 38.95
N ASP A 531 -16.77 2.18 39.69
CA ASP A 531 -18.15 2.64 39.73
C ASP A 531 -18.57 3.44 38.47
N TRP A 532 -17.76 4.40 38.03
CA TRP A 532 -18.09 5.29 36.91
C TRP A 532 -18.18 4.55 35.58
N VAL A 533 -17.19 3.71 35.28
CA VAL A 533 -17.11 3.00 33.99
C VAL A 533 -17.59 1.54 34.08
N LYS A 534 -18.08 1.11 35.25
CA LYS A 534 -18.69 -0.21 35.51
C LYS A 534 -17.76 -1.38 35.15
N ILE A 535 -16.49 -1.27 35.53
CA ILE A 535 -15.46 -2.30 35.36
C ILE A 535 -15.05 -2.90 36.72
N ARG A 536 -14.46 -4.10 36.70
CA ARG A 536 -14.06 -4.83 37.93
C ARG A 536 -12.56 -5.10 38.04
N ASN A 537 -11.83 -4.89 36.95
CA ASN A 537 -10.40 -5.15 36.84
C ASN A 537 -9.80 -3.96 36.11
N ILE A 538 -8.73 -3.40 36.67
CA ILE A 538 -8.03 -2.23 36.12
C ILE A 538 -6.55 -2.60 36.00
N PRO A 539 -5.99 -2.67 34.79
CA PRO A 539 -4.56 -2.81 34.60
C PRO A 539 -3.80 -1.62 35.21
N VAL A 540 -2.63 -1.91 35.75
CA VAL A 540 -1.69 -0.91 36.28
C VAL A 540 -0.53 -0.79 35.30
N GLU A 541 -0.17 0.44 34.94
CA GLU A 541 0.96 0.72 34.06
C GLU A 541 1.82 1.86 34.59
N TYR A 542 3.09 1.87 34.22
CA TYR A 542 3.98 3.00 34.46
C TYR A 542 3.71 4.14 33.46
N PRO A 543 4.16 5.37 33.73
CA PRO A 543 4.00 6.51 32.82
C PRO A 543 4.54 6.29 31.40
N ASP A 544 5.48 5.35 31.23
CA ASP A 544 6.07 4.99 29.94
C ASP A 544 5.23 3.93 29.18
N GLY A 545 4.13 3.43 29.76
CA GLY A 545 3.23 2.41 29.21
C GLY A 545 3.62 0.97 29.54
N ARG A 546 4.67 0.76 30.34
CA ARG A 546 5.05 -0.59 30.77
C ARG A 546 4.04 -1.16 31.75
N PHE A 547 3.69 -2.42 31.56
CA PHE A 547 2.76 -3.13 32.41
C PHE A 547 3.36 -3.34 33.81
N ALA A 548 2.66 -2.88 34.85
CA ALA A 548 3.12 -2.90 36.23
C ALA A 548 2.39 -3.93 37.11
N GLY A 549 1.16 -4.31 36.72
CA GLY A 549 0.33 -5.23 37.49
C GLY A 549 -1.15 -5.04 37.21
N MET A 550 -2.01 -5.55 38.09
CA MET A 550 -3.46 -5.44 37.95
C MET A 550 -4.15 -5.24 39.30
N VAL A 551 -5.18 -4.40 39.32
CA VAL A 551 -6.08 -4.25 40.48
C VAL A 551 -7.45 -4.82 40.18
N ASP A 552 -7.89 -5.79 40.99
CA ASP A 552 -9.23 -6.36 40.91
C ASP A 552 -10.14 -5.94 42.09
N LEU A 553 -11.45 -6.10 41.90
CA LEU A 553 -12.43 -5.80 42.95
C LEU A 553 -12.19 -6.60 44.23
N ARG A 554 -11.61 -7.81 44.15
CA ARG A 554 -11.35 -8.66 45.33
C ARG A 554 -10.26 -8.04 46.21
N GLN A 555 -9.21 -7.45 45.62
CA GLN A 555 -8.16 -6.75 46.34
C GLN A 555 -8.71 -5.51 47.07
N VAL A 556 -9.56 -4.72 46.39
CA VAL A 556 -10.25 -3.58 47.00
C VAL A 556 -11.11 -4.03 48.19
N LEU A 557 -11.91 -5.08 48.02
CA LEU A 557 -12.75 -5.62 49.10
C LEU A 557 -11.93 -6.16 50.27
N ARG A 558 -10.81 -6.86 50.00
CA ARG A 558 -9.90 -7.35 51.05
C ARG A 558 -9.27 -6.21 51.83
N MET A 559 -8.89 -5.12 51.15
CA MET A 559 -8.37 -3.92 51.81
C MET A 559 -9.44 -3.31 52.73
N LEU A 560 -10.67 -3.12 52.25
CA LEU A 560 -11.77 -2.58 53.05
C LEU A 560 -12.12 -3.47 54.24
N ALA A 561 -12.12 -4.80 54.07
CA ALA A 561 -12.41 -5.76 55.12
C ALA A 561 -11.34 -5.81 56.23
N ARG A 562 -10.09 -5.49 55.92
CA ARG A 562 -8.98 -5.40 56.89
C ARG A 562 -8.95 -4.08 57.66
N GLY A 563 -9.83 -3.14 57.31
CA GLY A 563 -9.83 -1.77 57.82
C GLY A 563 -8.90 -0.87 57.00
N ARG A 564 -9.33 0.37 56.73
CA ARG A 564 -8.48 1.36 56.03
C ARG A 564 -7.28 1.70 56.94
N PRO A 565 -6.04 1.59 56.44
CA PRO A 565 -4.87 2.09 57.15
C PRO A 565 -4.99 3.58 57.46
N ASP A 566 -4.36 4.04 58.54
CA ASP A 566 -4.27 5.46 58.94
C ASP A 566 -3.28 6.27 58.06
N ARG A 567 -2.95 5.73 56.89
CA ARG A 567 -2.10 6.33 55.86
C ARG A 567 -2.81 6.27 54.53
N GLU A 568 -2.41 7.14 53.61
CA GLU A 568 -2.86 7.05 52.22
C GLU A 568 -2.46 5.69 51.62
N VAL A 569 -3.44 5.02 51.02
CA VAL A 569 -3.24 3.73 50.36
C VAL A 569 -3.19 3.97 48.86
N THR A 570 -2.11 3.49 48.26
CA THR A 570 -1.84 3.60 46.83
C THR A 570 -2.20 2.32 46.11
N VAL A 571 -2.36 2.37 44.80
CA VAL A 571 -2.54 1.20 43.94
C VAL A 571 -1.48 0.14 44.21
N ARG A 572 -0.22 0.55 44.39
CA ARG A 572 0.93 -0.32 44.70
C ARG A 572 0.74 -1.17 45.94
N ASP A 573 -0.01 -0.68 46.94
CA ASP A 573 -0.25 -1.40 48.19
C ASP A 573 -1.19 -2.60 48.03
N ILE A 574 -2.02 -2.61 46.97
CA ILE A 574 -3.06 -3.62 46.76
C ILE A 574 -2.95 -4.40 45.46
N MET A 575 -2.19 -3.89 44.47
CA MET A 575 -2.07 -4.50 43.15
C MET A 575 -1.37 -5.86 43.16
N GLU A 576 -1.75 -6.71 42.22
CA GLU A 576 -1.01 -7.93 41.90
C GLU A 576 0.07 -7.58 40.87
N THR A 577 1.34 -7.81 41.22
CA THR A 577 2.51 -7.40 40.43
C THR A 577 2.90 -8.41 39.35
N THR A 578 2.42 -9.64 39.45
CA THR A 578 2.74 -10.73 38.51
C THR A 578 1.47 -11.47 38.09
N PRO A 579 0.45 -10.77 37.54
CA PRO A 579 -0.72 -11.44 37.02
C PRO A 579 -0.35 -12.20 35.74
N GLU A 580 -1.11 -13.26 35.42
CA GLU A 580 -1.01 -13.93 34.12
C GLU A 580 -1.29 -12.94 32.98
N THR A 581 -0.58 -13.10 31.86
CA THR A 581 -0.70 -12.21 30.69
C THR A 581 -0.78 -13.02 29.39
N ALA A 582 -1.20 -12.39 28.30
CA ALA A 582 -1.11 -12.95 26.96
C ALA A 582 -0.39 -12.00 26.01
N ALA A 583 0.17 -12.54 24.93
CA ALA A 583 0.61 -11.74 23.80
C ALA A 583 -0.55 -11.53 22.81
N PRO A 584 -0.52 -10.48 21.96
CA PRO A 584 -1.52 -10.33 20.89
C PRO A 584 -1.58 -11.53 19.93
N SER A 585 -0.47 -12.27 19.77
CA SER A 585 -0.37 -13.48 18.97
C SER A 585 -0.86 -14.75 19.68
N THR A 586 -1.12 -14.70 21.00
CA THR A 586 -1.58 -15.87 21.76
C THR A 586 -2.88 -16.41 21.17
N PRO A 587 -2.98 -17.73 20.88
CA PRO A 587 -4.22 -18.36 20.45
C PRO A 587 -5.36 -18.13 21.43
N THR A 588 -6.56 -17.82 20.93
CA THR A 588 -7.75 -17.56 21.77
C THR A 588 -8.07 -18.73 22.70
N VAL A 589 -7.86 -19.96 22.23
CA VAL A 589 -8.11 -21.18 23.02
C VAL A 589 -7.14 -21.28 24.20
N GLU A 590 -5.88 -20.87 24.02
CA GLU A 590 -4.87 -20.86 25.07
C GLU A 590 -5.16 -19.77 26.10
N ALA A 591 -5.53 -18.57 25.65
CA ALA A 591 -5.98 -17.49 26.54
C ALA A 591 -7.23 -17.90 27.35
N LEU A 592 -8.19 -18.59 26.72
CA LEU A 592 -9.37 -19.15 27.38
C LEU A 592 -9.02 -20.20 28.42
N ALA A 593 -8.11 -21.13 28.09
CA ALA A 593 -7.63 -22.15 29.02
C ALA A 593 -6.96 -21.50 30.23
N THR A 594 -6.06 -20.53 29.99
CA THR A 594 -5.37 -19.77 31.05
C THR A 594 -6.34 -19.05 31.97
N MET A 595 -7.35 -18.36 31.40
CA MET A 595 -8.37 -17.66 32.19
C MET A 595 -9.26 -18.61 33.00
N ARG A 596 -9.56 -19.80 32.47
CA ARG A 596 -10.35 -20.81 33.18
C ARG A 596 -9.55 -21.45 34.31
N ASP A 597 -8.34 -21.90 34.00
CA ASP A 597 -7.52 -22.71 34.91
C ASP A 597 -7.05 -21.89 36.12
N HIS A 598 -6.90 -20.57 35.97
CA HIS A 598 -6.55 -19.64 37.04
C HIS A 598 -7.74 -18.78 37.56
N ASP A 599 -8.98 -19.07 37.12
CA ASP A 599 -10.21 -18.31 37.43
C ASP A 599 -10.06 -16.77 37.31
N LEU A 600 -9.53 -16.32 36.17
CA LEU A 600 -9.22 -14.93 35.89
C LEU A 600 -10.42 -14.20 35.27
N GLY A 601 -10.81 -13.05 35.82
CA GLY A 601 -11.87 -12.20 35.26
C GLY A 601 -11.47 -11.47 33.97
N CYS A 602 -10.18 -11.25 33.78
CA CYS A 602 -9.57 -10.64 32.62
C CYS A 602 -8.12 -11.13 32.45
N LEU A 603 -7.56 -10.94 31.26
CA LEU A 603 -6.17 -11.25 30.92
C LEU A 603 -5.55 -10.01 30.27
N PRO A 604 -4.61 -9.31 30.93
CA PRO A 604 -3.84 -8.23 30.34
C PRO A 604 -3.06 -8.73 29.13
N VAL A 605 -3.04 -7.93 28.07
CA VAL A 605 -2.32 -8.26 26.83
C VAL A 605 -1.06 -7.40 26.75
N VAL A 606 0.10 -8.06 26.73
CA VAL A 606 1.41 -7.41 26.80
C VAL A 606 2.23 -7.76 25.55
N GLN A 607 2.85 -6.76 24.94
CA GLN A 607 3.81 -6.95 23.85
C GLN A 607 5.19 -6.47 24.31
N GLY A 608 6.11 -7.41 24.55
CA GLY A 608 7.36 -7.12 25.25
C GLY A 608 7.06 -6.77 26.71
N GLU A 609 7.29 -5.52 27.11
CA GLU A 609 6.93 -4.99 28.44
C GLU A 609 5.69 -4.08 28.41
N MET A 610 5.14 -3.81 27.22
CA MET A 610 4.13 -2.77 27.02
C MET A 610 2.72 -3.34 27.14
N LEU A 611 1.86 -2.69 27.92
CA LEU A 611 0.43 -3.02 27.95
C LEU A 611 -0.22 -2.54 26.64
N VAL A 612 -0.78 -3.46 25.87
CA VAL A 612 -1.37 -3.16 24.53
C VAL A 612 -2.86 -3.49 24.43
N GLY A 613 -3.43 -4.14 25.45
CA GLY A 613 -4.87 -4.38 25.51
C GLY A 613 -5.31 -5.22 26.70
N LEU A 614 -6.60 -5.57 26.71
CA LEU A 614 -7.22 -6.38 27.76
C LEU A 614 -8.26 -7.34 27.18
N VAL A 615 -8.17 -8.62 27.56
CA VAL A 615 -9.24 -9.60 27.33
C VAL A 615 -10.10 -9.69 28.58
N THR A 616 -11.43 -9.70 28.44
CA THR A 616 -12.34 -9.81 29.59
C THR A 616 -13.29 -10.99 29.45
N LYS A 617 -13.74 -11.58 30.57
CA LYS A 617 -14.80 -12.61 30.56
C LYS A 617 -16.05 -12.15 29.78
N ARG A 618 -16.37 -10.85 29.80
CA ARG A 618 -17.49 -10.28 29.03
C ARG A 618 -17.27 -10.38 27.52
N ALA A 619 -16.10 -9.97 27.02
CA ALA A 619 -15.76 -10.10 25.61
C ALA A 619 -15.84 -11.57 25.13
N LEU A 620 -15.45 -12.50 25.99
CA LEU A 620 -15.54 -13.94 25.72
C LEU A 620 -16.99 -14.48 25.79
N LEU A 621 -17.82 -13.93 26.68
CA LEU A 621 -19.25 -14.26 26.71
C LEU A 621 -19.94 -13.78 25.44
N ASP A 622 -19.65 -12.56 25.00
CA ASP A 622 -20.17 -12.00 23.75
C ASP A 622 -19.70 -12.83 22.55
N LEU A 623 -18.46 -13.33 22.57
CA LEU A 623 -17.97 -14.31 21.60
C LEU A 623 -18.80 -15.60 21.67
N THR A 624 -18.95 -16.20 22.86
CA THR A 624 -19.68 -17.46 23.07
C THR A 624 -21.13 -17.39 22.58
N ILE A 625 -21.83 -16.28 22.88
CA ILE A 625 -23.20 -16.05 22.41
C ILE A 625 -23.26 -16.08 20.88
N ARG A 626 -22.28 -15.47 20.19
CA ARG A 626 -22.20 -15.53 18.73
C ARG A 626 -21.91 -16.94 18.21
N LEU A 627 -21.08 -17.72 18.92
CA LEU A 627 -20.76 -19.10 18.52
C LEU A 627 -22.01 -19.96 18.50
N ILE A 628 -22.80 -19.82 19.57
CA ILE A 628 -24.04 -20.56 19.77
C ILE A 628 -25.10 -20.09 18.76
N ASP A 629 -25.31 -18.79 18.59
CA ASP A 629 -26.28 -18.24 17.62
C ASP A 629 -25.93 -18.66 16.18
N GLY A 630 -24.64 -18.66 15.81
CA GLY A 630 -24.18 -19.11 14.50
C GLY A 630 -24.36 -20.62 14.27
N GLN A 631 -24.16 -21.47 15.29
CA GLN A 631 -24.39 -22.90 15.17
C GLN A 631 -25.87 -23.27 15.13
N LEU A 632 -26.71 -22.59 15.91
CA LEU A 632 -28.15 -22.84 15.93
C LEU A 632 -28.81 -22.41 14.61
N ARG A 633 -28.39 -21.29 14.02
CA ARG A 633 -28.90 -20.82 12.70
C ARG A 633 -28.39 -21.62 11.50
N ALA A 634 -27.36 -22.45 11.67
CA ALA A 634 -26.86 -23.35 10.62
C ALA A 634 -27.58 -24.70 10.61
N GLN A 635 -28.48 -24.95 11.57
CA GLN A 635 -29.31 -26.16 11.65
C GLN A 635 -30.76 -25.95 11.19
N ASP A 636 -31.15 -24.71 10.92
CA ASP A 636 -32.39 -24.30 10.24
C ASP A 636 -32.11 -23.94 8.78
#